data_AF-A0A496RYE8-F1
#
_entry.id   AF-A0A496RYE8-F1
#
_cell.length_a   1.000
_cell.length_b   1.000
_cell.length_c   1.000
_cell.angle_alpha   90.00
_cell.angle_beta   90.00
_cell.angle_gamma   90.00
#
_symmetry.space_group_name_H-M   'P 1'
#
loop_
_entity.id
_entity.type
_entity.pdbx_description
1 polymer ?
#
loop_
_entity_poly.entity_id
_entity_poly.type
_entity_poly.pdbx_seq_one_letter_code
_entity_poly.pdbx_strand_id
1 'polypeptide(L)'
;YMEFCSFCQKRLGKTSCSPITEEEAVKQIEELDIDEEVKEELIRLIQSDLMFFKFTYEILGRDIILIDPYIIFSISKAFIKIPFLREWLKVIIVSSTGFHFSFAEFIRNLYMVNSKEFIKILNEGLSLYRENKKVKLPLIGEIEPKYNLDSLCGALCLVENETILKDIFGKIDFENFRVLVIKLRKFGLGYFDRYERAINFVREVFLRYGLSSNAKIAYREKDLELIESLKFLGMVGKKERVRKIIATYQLEEFGDVKSLIFYLKDKQMIDPFLPLGELMSDEVGIINALNSFYKEYLLKDKLSFEDKEIIFLLLEKILPFLFEKYLQKYKEDAYLELLKEKIFQGILGIFLKPYLNIKTPVTGKLKVILKEEDEQKLYDLEEGTIVVTKEYPPDYWATSEPSAIIIAKESLSKYSHALMRAKDKIPLFLCGYFGVYYFAPLDGRYVEIDTDGKITLLKKPAKSYFKRAPPRKITLPEPDLPFLKILSLKDAENPFIFGYKTARLAHILKEGFLSLVPWAVALPFGLYKRVVLDNKEALREIKTLIDKAEKTKNWKEFKKALDNIQNIFLKNIMIPQDILEEVIFQLHSLDIKDKPLILRSSTNAEDLEEYPSLGIGMYGSFYPVKIGKEEISKNIRKCYASLFKPEAFRERMRSGINHLDVYCGVIVQELIEPDVSFVADIYSEDEFKAEFAIGFLSAILEKHQKGYEIEYKENRFNILNSEFNTTKIVIEGNQKKEEATEVEEREEAIEIINDILSSLAKEFEKLYSIFECPLNVEGLIKDDDIYIVQVRKVTSSSSISSKLTSKITPPFTFPHRLDKVYRYLERFALAFFGLDISKGKKIIIDV
;
A
#
# COMPACT_ATOMS: atom_id res chain seq x y z
N TYR A 1 -55.75 23.08 21.02
CA TYR A 1 -54.54 23.83 21.43
C TYR A 1 -54.53 25.32 21.04
N MET A 2 -54.58 25.76 19.77
CA MET A 2 -54.55 27.23 19.48
C MET A 2 -55.69 28.00 20.15
N GLU A 3 -56.88 27.39 20.17
CA GLU A 3 -58.06 27.92 20.85
C GLU A 3 -58.01 27.75 22.37
N PHE A 4 -57.03 27.01 22.88
CA PHE A 4 -56.82 26.66 24.28
C PHE A 4 -55.86 27.63 25.00
N CYS A 5 -55.22 28.55 24.25
CA CYS A 5 -54.14 29.38 24.77
C CYS A 5 -54.45 30.88 24.59
N SER A 6 -54.78 31.56 25.69
CA SER A 6 -55.08 33.00 25.72
C SER A 6 -53.96 33.86 25.12
N PHE A 7 -52.70 33.48 25.32
CA PHE A 7 -51.52 34.11 24.71
C PHE A 7 -51.49 33.93 23.18
N CYS A 8 -51.89 32.77 22.65
CA CYS A 8 -51.99 32.54 21.22
C CYS A 8 -53.16 33.33 20.59
N GLN A 9 -54.33 33.34 21.22
CA GLN A 9 -55.49 34.09 20.74
C GLN A 9 -55.19 35.61 20.66
N LYS A 10 -54.63 36.21 21.74
CA LYS A 10 -54.19 37.61 21.73
C LYS A 10 -53.20 37.91 20.60
N ARG A 11 -52.23 37.02 20.37
CA ARG A 11 -51.18 37.20 19.34
C ARG A 11 -51.65 36.96 17.91
N LEU A 12 -52.90 36.51 17.73
CA LEU A 12 -53.63 36.46 16.45
C LEU A 12 -54.60 37.65 16.28
N GLY A 13 -54.64 38.60 17.21
CA GLY A 13 -55.51 39.77 17.16
C GLY A 13 -56.96 39.54 17.61
N LYS A 14 -57.30 38.34 18.10
CA LYS A 14 -58.60 38.11 18.77
C LYS A 14 -58.57 38.77 20.15
N THR A 15 -59.42 39.76 20.38
CA THR A 15 -59.42 40.61 21.58
C THR A 15 -60.31 40.11 22.72
N SER A 16 -61.28 39.24 22.44
CA SER A 16 -62.38 38.91 23.37
C SER A 16 -62.84 37.45 23.32
N CYS A 17 -61.98 36.52 22.91
CA CYS A 17 -62.25 35.08 23.06
C CYS A 17 -61.65 34.59 24.39
N SER A 18 -62.39 33.71 25.08
CA SER A 18 -61.83 32.88 26.13
C SER A 18 -61.08 31.70 25.52
N PRO A 19 -60.10 31.09 26.21
CA PRO A 19 -59.67 29.73 25.91
C PRO A 19 -60.86 28.78 25.99
N ILE A 20 -60.93 27.79 25.09
CA ILE A 20 -61.77 26.61 25.33
C ILE A 20 -61.20 25.84 26.53
N THR A 21 -62.07 25.25 27.33
CA THR A 21 -61.72 24.46 28.52
C THR A 21 -61.16 23.09 28.17
N GLU A 22 -60.58 22.42 29.17
CA GLU A 22 -60.10 21.04 29.07
C GLU A 22 -61.20 20.08 28.62
N GLU A 23 -62.38 20.17 29.26
CA GLU A 23 -63.58 19.39 28.92
C GLU A 23 -64.02 19.60 27.47
N GLU A 24 -64.02 20.85 26.99
CA GLU A 24 -64.37 21.18 25.60
C GLU A 24 -63.34 20.66 24.59
N ALA A 25 -62.04 20.63 24.93
CA ALA A 25 -61.02 20.08 24.04
C ALA A 25 -60.94 18.54 24.05
N VAL A 26 -61.21 17.91 25.21
CA VAL A 26 -61.38 16.45 25.31
C VAL A 26 -62.58 16.03 24.45
N LYS A 27 -63.73 16.70 24.61
CA LYS A 27 -64.90 16.47 23.77
C LYS A 27 -64.63 16.68 22.28
N GLN A 28 -63.89 17.73 21.90
CA GLN A 28 -63.46 17.94 20.51
C GLN A 28 -62.55 16.81 19.97
N ILE A 29 -61.87 16.04 20.83
CA ILE A 29 -61.09 14.85 20.42
C ILE A 29 -62.00 13.62 20.30
N GLU A 30 -62.93 13.43 21.24
CA GLU A 30 -63.94 12.37 21.21
C GLU A 30 -64.77 12.40 19.92
N GLU A 31 -65.10 13.61 19.45
CA GLU A 31 -65.85 13.89 18.21
C GLU A 31 -65.02 13.71 16.90
N LEU A 32 -63.72 13.39 16.96
CA LEU A 32 -62.90 13.14 15.76
C LEU A 32 -63.15 11.74 15.16
N ASP A 33 -63.16 11.65 13.83
CA ASP A 33 -63.15 10.36 13.10
C ASP A 33 -61.70 9.84 12.97
N ILE A 34 -61.15 9.34 14.08
CA ILE A 34 -59.82 8.76 14.20
C ILE A 34 -59.82 7.56 15.15
N ASP A 35 -58.78 6.73 15.09
CA ASP A 35 -58.57 5.56 15.94
C ASP A 35 -58.68 5.90 17.45
N GLU A 36 -59.44 5.09 18.20
CA GLU A 36 -59.68 5.31 19.64
C GLU A 36 -58.40 5.25 20.48
N GLU A 37 -57.38 4.45 20.12
CA GLU A 37 -56.09 4.47 20.83
C GLU A 37 -55.35 5.80 20.60
N VAL A 38 -55.60 6.47 19.47
CA VAL A 38 -55.09 7.82 19.19
C VAL A 38 -55.90 8.88 19.94
N LYS A 39 -57.22 8.72 20.08
CA LYS A 39 -58.04 9.61 20.92
C LYS A 39 -57.62 9.55 22.38
N GLU A 40 -57.50 8.34 22.94
CA GLU A 40 -57.02 8.16 24.31
C GLU A 40 -55.67 8.85 24.54
N GLU A 41 -54.71 8.72 23.62
CA GLU A 41 -53.39 9.35 23.77
C GLU A 41 -53.45 10.89 23.68
N LEU A 42 -54.31 11.43 22.80
CA LEU A 42 -54.54 12.88 22.68
C LEU A 42 -55.27 13.45 23.92
N ILE A 43 -56.24 12.72 24.47
CA ILE A 43 -56.97 13.07 25.70
C ILE A 43 -56.02 13.05 26.90
N ARG A 44 -55.21 11.97 27.05
CA ARG A 44 -54.16 11.89 28.08
C ARG A 44 -53.16 13.05 27.98
N LEU A 45 -52.80 13.48 26.77
CA LEU A 45 -51.86 14.58 26.53
C LEU A 45 -52.46 15.99 26.79
N ILE A 46 -53.79 16.10 26.89
CA ILE A 46 -54.48 17.29 27.38
C ILE A 46 -54.68 17.24 28.90
N GLN A 47 -55.09 16.09 29.44
CA GLN A 47 -55.32 15.86 30.87
C GLN A 47 -54.03 15.75 31.69
N SER A 48 -52.88 15.47 31.04
CA SER A 48 -51.56 15.61 31.65
C SER A 48 -51.25 17.10 31.82
N ASP A 49 -51.64 17.62 32.98
CA ASP A 49 -51.46 18.99 33.46
C ASP A 49 -50.15 19.63 32.96
N LEU A 50 -50.22 20.88 32.47
CA LEU A 50 -49.23 21.51 31.59
C LEU A 50 -47.91 21.95 32.29
N MET A 51 -47.40 21.15 33.22
CA MET A 51 -46.10 21.28 33.88
C MET A 51 -44.91 20.91 32.96
N PHE A 52 -44.94 21.40 31.73
CA PHE A 52 -43.84 21.27 30.76
C PHE A 52 -42.53 21.93 31.22
N PHE A 53 -42.61 22.84 32.21
CA PHE A 53 -41.48 23.50 32.86
C PHE A 53 -41.71 23.60 34.37
N LYS A 54 -41.06 22.72 35.14
CA LYS A 54 -40.91 22.88 36.60
C LYS A 54 -39.59 22.23 37.01
N PHE A 55 -38.81 22.91 37.84
CA PHE A 55 -37.38 22.69 38.13
C PHE A 55 -36.40 23.17 37.04
N THR A 56 -36.19 24.49 37.00
CA THR A 56 -34.85 25.03 36.79
C THR A 56 -34.01 24.81 38.05
N TYR A 57 -32.81 24.27 37.89
CA TYR A 57 -31.76 24.28 38.92
C TYR A 57 -30.58 25.08 38.37
N GLU A 58 -30.12 26.08 39.13
CA GLU A 58 -28.95 26.87 38.76
C GLU A 58 -27.67 26.12 39.15
N ILE A 59 -26.92 25.68 38.14
CA ILE A 59 -25.58 25.10 38.32
C ILE A 59 -24.60 25.91 37.48
N LEU A 60 -23.61 26.52 38.15
CA LEU A 60 -22.54 27.30 37.51
C LEU A 60 -23.05 28.44 36.58
N GLY A 61 -24.13 29.13 36.99
CA GLY A 61 -24.65 30.30 36.29
C GLY A 61 -25.30 30.00 34.93
N ARG A 62 -25.95 28.84 34.80
CA ARG A 62 -26.77 28.48 33.63
C ARG A 62 -28.08 27.84 34.06
N ASP A 63 -29.18 28.29 33.45
CA ASP A 63 -30.47 27.61 33.54
C ASP A 63 -30.39 26.25 32.84
N ILE A 64 -30.55 25.17 33.61
CA ILE A 64 -30.75 23.83 33.07
C ILE A 64 -32.24 23.52 33.12
N ILE A 65 -32.85 23.37 31.96
CA ILE A 65 -34.23 22.90 31.81
C ILE A 65 -34.22 21.38 31.96
N LEU A 66 -34.71 20.88 33.09
CA LEU A 66 -35.09 19.48 33.23
C LEU A 66 -36.50 19.29 32.68
N ILE A 67 -36.64 18.38 31.71
CA ILE A 67 -37.93 17.92 31.19
C ILE A 67 -38.23 16.60 31.88
N ASP A 68 -39.46 16.41 32.38
CA ASP A 68 -39.86 15.18 33.05
C ASP A 68 -39.74 13.96 32.10
N PRO A 69 -39.02 12.88 32.48
CA PRO A 69 -38.90 11.67 31.66
C PRO A 69 -40.23 11.04 31.26
N TYR A 70 -41.26 11.08 32.11
CA TYR A 70 -42.61 10.58 31.77
C TYR A 70 -43.27 11.42 30.68
N ILE A 71 -43.03 12.73 30.68
CA ILE A 71 -43.48 13.64 29.62
C ILE A 71 -42.72 13.34 28.32
N ILE A 72 -41.38 13.15 28.36
CA ILE A 72 -40.60 12.76 27.18
C ILE A 72 -41.11 11.43 26.60
N PHE A 73 -41.30 10.40 27.44
CA PHE A 73 -41.78 9.09 26.99
C PHE A 73 -43.18 9.16 26.36
N SER A 74 -44.11 9.89 26.97
CA SER A 74 -45.48 10.07 26.45
C SER A 74 -45.47 10.84 25.13
N ILE A 75 -44.63 11.88 25.01
CA ILE A 75 -44.40 12.61 23.75
C ILE A 75 -43.80 11.68 22.69
N SER A 76 -42.78 10.88 23.01
CA SER A 76 -42.21 9.87 22.09
C SER A 76 -43.26 8.86 21.64
N LYS A 77 -44.16 8.42 22.54
CA LYS A 77 -45.26 7.51 22.23
C LYS A 77 -46.26 8.15 21.26
N ALA A 78 -46.65 9.40 21.49
CA ALA A 78 -47.48 10.17 20.54
C ALA A 78 -46.78 10.35 19.18
N PHE A 79 -45.49 10.71 19.16
CA PHE A 79 -44.71 10.91 17.93
C PHE A 79 -44.58 9.65 17.06
N ILE A 80 -44.55 8.47 17.69
CA ILE A 80 -44.52 7.18 17.00
C ILE A 80 -45.92 6.70 16.63
N LYS A 81 -46.91 6.75 17.53
CA LYS A 81 -48.24 6.21 17.26
C LYS A 81 -49.00 7.06 16.27
N ILE A 82 -49.10 8.36 16.51
CA ILE A 82 -49.93 9.27 15.72
C ILE A 82 -49.26 9.49 14.36
N PRO A 83 -49.85 9.00 13.23
CA PRO A 83 -49.18 9.02 11.91
C PRO A 83 -48.74 10.42 11.49
N PHE A 84 -49.52 11.42 11.93
CA PHE A 84 -49.29 12.82 11.62
C PHE A 84 -47.99 13.33 12.29
N LEU A 85 -47.71 12.95 13.54
CA LEU A 85 -46.49 13.37 14.22
C LEU A 85 -45.24 12.67 13.68
N ARG A 86 -45.37 11.49 13.05
CA ARG A 86 -44.24 10.81 12.39
C ARG A 86 -43.60 11.67 11.30
N GLU A 87 -44.40 12.32 10.46
CA GLU A 87 -43.90 13.24 9.42
C GLU A 87 -43.09 14.39 10.03
N TRP A 88 -43.59 14.97 11.12
CA TRP A 88 -42.87 16.00 11.87
C TRP A 88 -41.54 15.48 12.39
N LEU A 89 -41.54 14.27 12.96
CA LEU A 89 -40.34 13.65 13.51
C LEU A 89 -39.23 13.48 12.46
N LYS A 90 -39.59 13.13 11.21
CA LYS A 90 -38.62 13.05 10.08
C LYS A 90 -37.84 14.35 9.90
N VAL A 91 -38.54 15.48 9.82
CA VAL A 91 -37.92 16.80 9.64
C VAL A 91 -37.19 17.27 10.90
N ILE A 92 -37.81 17.06 12.07
CA ILE A 92 -37.25 17.38 13.39
C ILE A 92 -35.88 16.74 13.56
N ILE A 93 -35.76 15.45 13.25
CA ILE A 93 -34.51 14.68 13.39
C ILE A 93 -33.33 15.27 12.59
N VAL A 94 -33.59 16.03 11.51
CA VAL A 94 -32.54 16.45 10.56
C VAL A 94 -32.41 17.96 10.33
N SER A 95 -32.98 18.79 11.19
CA SER A 95 -32.84 20.26 11.06
C SER A 95 -32.42 21.02 12.33
N SER A 96 -32.36 20.36 13.49
CA SER A 96 -32.13 21.01 14.79
C SER A 96 -30.64 21.23 15.14
N THR A 97 -30.34 22.30 15.88
CA THR A 97 -28.98 22.73 16.24
C THR A 97 -28.86 22.97 17.76
N GLY A 98 -27.90 22.34 18.45
CA GLY A 98 -27.59 22.55 19.87
C GLY A 98 -28.33 21.68 20.91
N PHE A 99 -29.33 20.86 20.55
CA PHE A 99 -30.24 20.20 21.51
C PHE A 99 -29.80 18.79 21.95
N HIS A 100 -28.49 18.57 22.07
CA HIS A 100 -27.87 17.24 22.03
C HIS A 100 -28.38 16.30 23.15
N PHE A 101 -28.48 16.80 24.38
CA PHE A 101 -28.95 15.99 25.53
C PHE A 101 -30.44 15.64 25.43
N SER A 102 -31.29 16.62 25.10
CA SER A 102 -32.74 16.41 24.94
C SER A 102 -33.04 15.47 23.77
N PHE A 103 -32.31 15.58 22.66
CA PHE A 103 -32.41 14.63 21.56
C PHE A 103 -31.91 13.23 21.91
N ALA A 104 -30.85 13.08 22.71
CA ALA A 104 -30.35 11.76 23.11
C ALA A 104 -31.43 11.00 23.91
N GLU A 105 -32.07 11.68 24.85
CA GLU A 105 -33.17 11.11 25.63
C GLU A 105 -34.41 10.85 24.75
N PHE A 106 -34.73 11.76 23.82
CA PHE A 106 -35.82 11.54 22.86
C PHE A 106 -35.56 10.33 21.95
N ILE A 107 -34.34 10.13 21.44
CA ILE A 107 -33.94 8.96 20.64
C ILE A 107 -34.08 7.66 21.45
N ARG A 108 -33.67 7.64 22.73
CA ARG A 108 -33.88 6.48 23.61
C ARG A 108 -35.36 6.12 23.71
N ASN A 109 -36.21 7.09 24.02
CA ASN A 109 -37.63 6.86 24.23
C ASN A 109 -38.37 6.48 22.93
N LEU A 110 -38.07 7.13 21.80
CA LEU A 110 -38.60 6.75 20.47
C LEU A 110 -38.22 5.30 20.09
N TYR A 111 -36.97 4.91 20.33
CA TYR A 111 -36.49 3.55 20.09
C TYR A 111 -37.20 2.53 21.00
N MET A 112 -37.41 2.86 22.29
CA MET A 112 -38.15 1.99 23.22
C MET A 112 -39.62 1.82 22.85
N VAL A 113 -40.29 2.86 22.34
CA VAL A 113 -41.70 2.75 21.90
C VAL A 113 -41.84 1.87 20.66
N ASN A 114 -41.05 2.12 19.60
CA ASN A 114 -41.03 1.26 18.42
C ASN A 114 -39.76 1.48 17.59
N SER A 115 -38.72 0.70 17.87
CA SER A 115 -37.44 0.78 17.16
C SER A 115 -37.55 0.63 15.65
N LYS A 116 -38.49 -0.18 15.12
CA LYS A 116 -38.68 -0.36 13.67
C LYS A 116 -39.23 0.90 13.02
N GLU A 117 -40.32 1.46 13.55
CA GLU A 117 -40.93 2.67 12.99
C GLU A 117 -40.05 3.91 13.24
N PHE A 118 -39.34 3.98 14.38
CA PHE A 118 -38.34 5.02 14.65
C PHE A 118 -37.18 5.00 13.64
N ILE A 119 -36.57 3.83 13.37
CA ILE A 119 -35.47 3.71 12.40
C ILE A 119 -35.94 4.06 10.99
N LYS A 120 -37.16 3.66 10.61
CA LYS A 120 -37.80 4.07 9.36
C LYS A 120 -37.96 5.59 9.27
N ILE A 121 -38.49 6.23 10.31
CA ILE A 121 -38.64 7.69 10.39
C ILE A 121 -37.28 8.41 10.34
N LEU A 122 -36.26 7.89 11.03
CA LEU A 122 -34.88 8.41 10.98
C LEU A 122 -34.29 8.32 9.56
N ASN A 123 -34.50 7.19 8.88
CA ASN A 123 -34.03 6.97 7.52
C ASN A 123 -34.75 7.88 6.50
N GLU A 124 -36.07 8.01 6.63
CA GLU A 124 -36.86 8.93 5.81
C GLU A 124 -36.44 10.39 6.08
N GLY A 125 -36.20 10.77 7.34
CA GLY A 125 -35.63 12.08 7.72
C GLY A 125 -34.27 12.37 7.07
N LEU A 126 -33.32 11.43 7.15
CA LEU A 126 -32.01 11.55 6.53
C LEU A 126 -32.10 11.67 5.00
N SER A 127 -33.07 11.00 4.38
CA SER A 127 -33.32 11.13 2.93
C SER A 127 -33.74 12.56 2.57
N LEU A 128 -34.60 13.19 3.40
CA LEU A 128 -35.04 14.57 3.22
C LEU A 128 -33.89 15.58 3.37
N TYR A 129 -32.95 15.32 4.29
CA TYR A 129 -31.69 16.07 4.42
C TYR A 129 -30.82 15.94 3.16
N ARG A 130 -30.53 14.69 2.75
CA ARG A 130 -29.67 14.37 1.59
C ARG A 130 -30.17 15.03 0.31
N GLU A 131 -31.50 15.03 0.13
CA GLU A 131 -32.17 15.50 -1.08
C GLU A 131 -32.63 16.98 -0.98
N ASN A 132 -32.27 17.67 0.11
CA ASN A 132 -32.64 19.05 0.43
C ASN A 132 -34.14 19.35 0.17
N LYS A 133 -35.01 18.38 0.52
CA LYS A 133 -36.39 18.34 0.00
C LYS A 133 -37.31 19.32 0.70
N LYS A 134 -38.30 19.80 -0.06
CA LYS A 134 -39.56 20.33 0.46
C LYS A 134 -40.44 19.14 0.89
N VAL A 135 -41.02 19.20 2.09
CA VAL A 135 -41.65 18.11 2.85
C VAL A 135 -43.04 18.49 3.39
N LYS A 136 -44.13 18.09 2.73
CA LYS A 136 -45.48 18.25 3.32
C LYS A 136 -45.62 17.39 4.58
N LEU A 137 -46.14 17.99 5.64
CA LEU A 137 -46.43 17.39 6.95
C LEU A 137 -47.99 17.28 7.17
N PRO A 138 -48.54 17.39 8.40
CA PRO A 138 -49.99 17.55 8.70
C PRO A 138 -50.46 18.92 9.30
N LEU A 139 -51.54 19.53 8.74
CA LEU A 139 -52.19 20.87 8.96
C LEU A 139 -52.16 22.08 7.92
N ILE A 140 -51.05 22.79 7.54
CA ILE A 140 -51.09 24.28 7.33
C ILE A 140 -50.23 25.04 6.21
N GLY A 141 -49.58 24.49 5.15
CA GLY A 141 -48.74 25.31 4.19
C GLY A 141 -47.68 24.61 3.28
N GLU A 142 -46.67 25.32 2.75
CA GLU A 142 -45.40 24.77 2.18
C GLU A 142 -44.18 25.52 2.83
N ILE A 143 -43.07 24.88 3.26
CA ILE A 143 -41.76 25.54 3.59
C ILE A 143 -40.53 24.85 2.98
N GLU A 144 -39.36 25.41 3.21
CA GLU A 144 -38.05 24.84 2.91
C GLU A 144 -37.31 24.61 4.26
N PRO A 145 -37.20 23.38 4.77
CA PRO A 145 -36.58 23.15 6.08
C PRO A 145 -35.09 23.50 6.06
N LYS A 146 -34.59 24.15 7.11
CA LYS A 146 -33.18 24.47 7.26
C LYS A 146 -32.42 23.25 7.80
N TYR A 147 -32.03 22.37 6.89
CA TYR A 147 -31.40 21.10 7.20
C TYR A 147 -30.05 21.24 7.94
N ASN A 148 -29.94 20.57 9.09
CA ASN A 148 -28.74 20.46 9.92
C ASN A 148 -28.80 19.18 10.77
N LEU A 149 -27.76 18.36 10.74
CA LEU A 149 -27.66 17.14 11.55
C LEU A 149 -26.98 17.35 12.91
N ASP A 150 -26.58 18.58 13.25
CA ASP A 150 -25.86 18.91 14.49
C ASP A 150 -26.47 18.27 15.76
N SER A 151 -27.76 18.47 16.02
CA SER A 151 -28.39 17.87 17.21
C SER A 151 -28.52 16.35 17.13
N LEU A 152 -28.63 15.77 15.93
CA LEU A 152 -28.65 14.32 15.74
C LEU A 152 -27.26 13.72 15.99
N CYS A 153 -26.21 14.32 15.47
CA CYS A 153 -24.83 13.88 15.67
C CYS A 153 -24.43 13.98 17.15
N GLY A 154 -24.70 15.12 17.79
CA GLY A 154 -24.45 15.30 19.22
C GLY A 154 -25.26 14.34 20.09
N ALA A 155 -26.50 14.04 19.71
CA ALA A 155 -27.32 13.07 20.42
C ALA A 155 -26.86 11.62 20.23
N LEU A 156 -26.43 11.21 19.03
CA LEU A 156 -25.90 9.87 18.80
C LEU A 156 -24.62 9.59 19.61
N CYS A 157 -23.79 10.62 19.85
CA CYS A 157 -22.72 10.52 20.85
C CYS A 157 -23.28 10.30 22.27
N LEU A 158 -24.26 11.11 22.69
CA LEU A 158 -24.80 11.12 24.06
C LEU A 158 -25.84 10.03 24.37
N VAL A 159 -26.28 9.23 23.38
CA VAL A 159 -27.25 8.12 23.60
C VAL A 159 -26.68 7.06 24.54
N GLU A 160 -25.36 6.84 24.53
CA GLU A 160 -24.61 5.93 25.43
C GLU A 160 -25.22 4.51 25.54
N ASN A 161 -25.96 4.07 24.51
CA ASN A 161 -26.57 2.76 24.42
C ASN A 161 -26.09 2.02 23.16
N GLU A 162 -25.30 0.99 23.41
CA GLU A 162 -24.63 0.17 22.40
C GLU A 162 -25.61 -0.51 21.43
N THR A 163 -26.76 -0.99 21.92
CA THR A 163 -27.79 -1.64 21.11
C THR A 163 -28.50 -0.65 20.19
N ILE A 164 -28.86 0.53 20.70
CA ILE A 164 -29.53 1.58 19.90
C ILE A 164 -28.63 2.05 18.76
N LEU A 165 -27.35 2.32 19.04
CA LEU A 165 -26.40 2.76 18.02
C LEU A 165 -26.14 1.67 16.98
N LYS A 166 -25.94 0.40 17.39
CA LYS A 166 -25.81 -0.74 16.48
C LYS A 166 -27.01 -0.86 15.54
N ASP A 167 -28.23 -0.73 16.08
CA ASP A 167 -29.45 -0.85 15.29
C ASP A 167 -29.62 0.33 14.33
N ILE A 168 -29.35 1.57 14.75
CA ILE A 168 -29.39 2.75 13.89
C ILE A 168 -28.40 2.59 12.73
N PHE A 169 -27.10 2.41 13.02
CA PHE A 169 -26.06 2.33 11.99
C PHE A 169 -26.12 1.05 11.14
N GLY A 170 -26.86 0.02 11.58
CA GLY A 170 -27.05 -1.24 10.87
C GLY A 170 -28.35 -1.37 10.07
N LYS A 171 -29.34 -0.48 10.25
CA LYS A 171 -30.69 -0.63 9.66
C LYS A 171 -31.21 0.58 8.88
N ILE A 172 -30.56 1.74 8.96
CA ILE A 172 -30.73 2.81 7.94
C ILE A 172 -30.11 2.37 6.60
N ASP A 173 -30.53 2.95 5.48
CA ASP A 173 -29.94 2.65 4.17
C ASP A 173 -28.52 3.22 4.01
N PHE A 174 -27.82 2.77 2.96
CA PHE A 174 -26.42 3.12 2.73
C PHE A 174 -26.21 4.63 2.55
N GLU A 175 -27.02 5.31 1.75
CA GLU A 175 -26.86 6.74 1.48
C GLU A 175 -27.16 7.60 2.71
N ASN A 176 -28.10 7.16 3.55
CA ASN A 176 -28.38 7.82 4.81
C ASN A 176 -27.32 7.52 5.88
N PHE A 177 -26.77 6.30 5.91
CA PHE A 177 -25.58 5.97 6.68
C PHE A 177 -24.37 6.81 6.25
N ARG A 178 -24.13 6.95 4.94
CA ARG A 178 -23.07 7.77 4.33
C ARG A 178 -23.11 9.19 4.88
N VAL A 179 -24.24 9.87 4.65
CA VAL A 179 -24.43 11.26 5.07
C VAL A 179 -24.33 11.40 6.60
N LEU A 180 -24.95 10.50 7.36
CA LEU A 180 -24.93 10.55 8.82
C LEU A 180 -23.51 10.39 9.37
N VAL A 181 -22.73 9.41 8.90
CA VAL A 181 -21.37 9.14 9.37
C VAL A 181 -20.42 10.29 9.00
N ILE A 182 -20.53 10.85 7.79
CA ILE A 182 -19.73 12.01 7.35
C ILE A 182 -20.04 13.24 8.23
N LYS A 183 -21.30 13.47 8.57
CA LYS A 183 -21.70 14.58 9.45
C LYS A 183 -21.34 14.33 10.91
N LEU A 184 -21.37 13.07 11.36
CA LEU A 184 -20.93 12.65 12.70
C LEU A 184 -19.42 12.81 12.88
N ARG A 185 -18.61 12.53 11.84
CA ARG A 185 -17.18 12.87 11.81
C ARG A 185 -16.96 14.37 11.92
N LYS A 186 -17.65 15.17 11.10
CA LYS A 186 -17.50 16.64 11.09
C LYS A 186 -17.92 17.27 12.43
N PHE A 187 -18.99 16.76 13.05
CA PHE A 187 -19.38 17.10 14.43
C PHE A 187 -18.29 16.68 15.44
N GLY A 188 -17.81 15.44 15.36
CA GLY A 188 -16.81 14.89 16.27
C GLY A 188 -15.47 15.62 16.22
N LEU A 189 -15.08 16.17 15.08
CA LEU A 189 -13.93 17.07 14.94
C LEU A 189 -14.21 18.47 15.50
N GLY A 190 -15.39 19.05 15.21
CA GLY A 190 -15.75 20.41 15.63
C GLY A 190 -16.04 20.58 17.13
N TYR A 191 -16.36 19.49 17.84
CA TYR A 191 -16.71 19.51 19.27
C TYR A 191 -15.93 18.48 20.12
N PHE A 192 -14.74 18.03 19.66
CA PHE A 192 -13.99 16.93 20.28
C PHE A 192 -13.81 17.12 21.79
N ASP A 193 -13.23 18.26 22.21
CA ASP A 193 -12.91 18.58 23.61
C ASP A 193 -14.14 18.58 24.55
N ARG A 194 -15.35 18.72 24.00
CA ARG A 194 -16.61 18.71 24.77
C ARG A 194 -17.24 17.33 24.86
N TYR A 195 -16.98 16.46 23.88
CA TYR A 195 -17.66 15.16 23.75
C TYR A 195 -16.71 13.96 23.63
N GLU A 196 -15.41 14.11 23.92
CA GLU A 196 -14.39 13.05 23.77
C GLU A 196 -14.85 11.68 24.26
N ARG A 197 -15.35 11.57 25.51
CA ARG A 197 -15.83 10.31 26.08
C ARG A 197 -16.99 9.69 25.28
N ALA A 198 -17.95 10.51 24.85
CA ALA A 198 -19.10 10.10 24.06
C ALA A 198 -18.71 9.72 22.61
N ILE A 199 -17.77 10.45 22.01
CA ILE A 199 -17.19 10.13 20.69
C ILE A 199 -16.39 8.82 20.75
N ASN A 200 -15.63 8.60 21.83
CA ASN A 200 -14.90 7.36 22.06
C ASN A 200 -15.84 6.17 22.32
N PHE A 201 -16.97 6.36 23.00
CA PHE A 201 -18.02 5.35 23.09
C PHE A 201 -18.57 4.97 21.70
N VAL A 202 -18.90 5.94 20.85
CA VAL A 202 -19.30 5.66 19.45
C VAL A 202 -18.21 4.90 18.69
N ARG A 203 -16.93 5.31 18.82
CA ARG A 203 -15.80 4.59 18.24
C ARG A 203 -15.73 3.14 18.71
N GLU A 204 -15.98 2.86 20.00
CA GLU A 204 -16.02 1.48 20.51
C GLU A 204 -17.16 0.66 19.89
N VAL A 205 -18.34 1.24 19.67
CA VAL A 205 -19.45 0.55 18.98
C VAL A 205 -19.06 0.17 17.54
N PHE A 206 -18.45 1.10 16.79
CA PHE A 206 -17.94 0.82 15.43
C PHE A 206 -16.78 -0.21 15.44
N LEU A 207 -15.86 -0.11 16.40
CA LEU A 207 -14.77 -1.07 16.61
C LEU A 207 -15.24 -2.47 17.03
N ARG A 208 -16.40 -2.60 17.69
CA ARG A 208 -16.90 -3.89 18.21
C ARG A 208 -17.83 -4.60 17.23
N TYR A 209 -18.65 -3.87 16.47
CA TYR A 209 -19.61 -4.47 15.52
C TYR A 209 -19.15 -4.53 14.05
N GLY A 210 -17.93 -4.07 13.76
CA GLY A 210 -17.12 -4.57 12.63
C GLY A 210 -17.85 -4.80 11.30
N LEU A 211 -18.00 -3.73 10.51
CA LEU A 211 -18.54 -3.77 9.15
C LEU A 211 -20.03 -4.18 9.06
N SER A 212 -20.91 -3.23 9.37
CA SER A 212 -22.30 -3.25 8.86
C SER A 212 -22.32 -3.38 7.33
N SER A 213 -23.46 -3.81 6.76
CA SER A 213 -23.68 -3.83 5.31
C SER A 213 -23.26 -2.52 4.66
N ASN A 214 -23.64 -1.39 5.27
CA ASN A 214 -23.40 -0.05 4.77
C ASN A 214 -21.91 0.32 4.79
N ALA A 215 -21.16 -0.07 5.83
CA ALA A 215 -19.71 0.09 5.83
C ALA A 215 -19.02 -0.78 4.77
N LYS A 216 -19.54 -1.99 4.48
CA LYS A 216 -19.03 -2.84 3.37
C LYS A 216 -19.35 -2.26 1.99
N ILE A 217 -20.41 -1.47 1.86
CA ILE A 217 -20.75 -0.74 0.64
C ILE A 217 -19.80 0.46 0.47
N ALA A 218 -19.50 1.21 1.54
CA ALA A 218 -18.53 2.32 1.52
C ALA A 218 -17.17 1.93 0.91
N TYR A 219 -16.59 0.81 1.37
CA TYR A 219 -15.31 0.29 0.84
C TYR A 219 -15.45 -0.37 -0.55
N ARG A 220 -16.66 -0.70 -1.01
CA ARG A 220 -16.93 -1.25 -2.34
C ARG A 220 -17.10 -0.16 -3.40
N GLU A 221 -17.69 0.96 -3.02
CA GLU A 221 -18.05 2.07 -3.90
C GLU A 221 -16.99 3.20 -3.89
N LYS A 222 -15.77 2.90 -3.41
CA LYS A 222 -14.64 3.84 -3.26
C LYS A 222 -15.02 5.18 -2.58
N ASP A 223 -15.95 5.17 -1.62
CA ASP A 223 -16.49 6.40 -1.04
C ASP A 223 -15.50 7.06 -0.06
N LEU A 224 -14.50 7.78 -0.58
CA LEU A 224 -13.34 8.27 0.18
C LEU A 224 -13.73 9.12 1.39
N GLU A 225 -14.71 10.02 1.25
CA GLU A 225 -15.19 10.88 2.34
C GLU A 225 -15.83 10.05 3.48
N LEU A 226 -16.58 9.01 3.13
CA LEU A 226 -17.14 8.06 4.10
C LEU A 226 -16.07 7.16 4.68
N ILE A 227 -15.14 6.63 3.88
CA ILE A 227 -14.03 5.79 4.33
C ILE A 227 -13.15 6.53 5.34
N GLU A 228 -12.84 7.80 5.11
CA GLU A 228 -12.11 8.65 6.05
C GLU A 228 -12.93 8.90 7.33
N SER A 229 -14.25 9.07 7.20
CA SER A 229 -15.17 9.23 8.33
C SER A 229 -15.30 7.96 9.17
N LEU A 230 -15.34 6.78 8.53
CA LEU A 230 -15.34 5.48 9.18
C LEU A 230 -13.99 5.22 9.88
N LYS A 231 -12.86 5.55 9.25
CA LYS A 231 -11.51 5.52 9.87
C LYS A 231 -11.46 6.39 11.14
N PHE A 232 -12.01 7.62 11.10
CA PHE A 232 -12.11 8.50 12.28
C PHE A 232 -13.01 7.93 13.39
N LEU A 233 -14.08 7.21 13.03
CA LEU A 233 -14.93 6.44 13.95
C LEU A 233 -14.31 5.07 14.32
N GLY A 234 -13.03 4.83 14.04
CA GLY A 234 -12.28 3.67 14.51
C GLY A 234 -12.34 2.44 13.59
N MET A 235 -12.96 2.52 12.41
CA MET A 235 -12.95 1.42 11.44
C MET A 235 -11.57 1.27 10.78
N VAL A 236 -10.80 0.31 11.29
CA VAL A 236 -9.50 -0.11 10.79
C VAL A 236 -9.56 -1.63 10.58
N GLY A 237 -9.03 -2.12 9.45
CA GLY A 237 -9.05 -3.55 9.13
C GLY A 237 -8.35 -4.40 10.20
N LYS A 238 -8.81 -5.64 10.44
CA LYS A 238 -8.35 -6.53 11.54
C LYS A 238 -6.82 -6.60 11.62
N LYS A 239 -6.15 -6.94 10.53
CA LYS A 239 -4.67 -6.93 10.39
C LYS A 239 -4.01 -5.64 10.87
N GLU A 240 -4.50 -4.48 10.45
CA GLU A 240 -3.89 -3.18 10.76
C GLU A 240 -4.19 -2.71 12.19
N ARG A 241 -5.39 -3.03 12.71
CA ARG A 241 -5.73 -2.86 14.14
C ARG A 241 -4.78 -3.67 15.02
N VAL A 242 -4.51 -4.92 14.63
CA VAL A 242 -3.62 -5.82 15.36
C VAL A 242 -2.15 -5.40 15.23
N ARG A 243 -1.69 -5.01 14.04
CA ARG A 243 -0.37 -4.41 13.83
C ARG A 243 -0.15 -3.22 14.76
N LYS A 244 -1.11 -2.29 14.85
CA LYS A 244 -1.02 -1.13 15.75
C LYS A 244 -0.92 -1.55 17.22
N ILE A 245 -1.74 -2.51 17.66
CA ILE A 245 -1.71 -3.05 19.03
C ILE A 245 -0.34 -3.65 19.33
N ILE A 246 0.13 -4.61 18.52
CA ILE A 246 1.42 -5.30 18.69
C ILE A 246 2.59 -4.30 18.66
N ALA A 247 2.55 -3.31 17.77
CA ALA A 247 3.56 -2.25 17.72
C ALA A 247 3.61 -1.44 19.03
N THR A 248 2.45 -0.99 19.54
CA THR A 248 2.38 -0.15 20.76
C THR A 248 2.49 -0.91 22.08
N TYR A 249 2.19 -2.21 22.11
CA TYR A 249 2.25 -3.02 23.32
C TYR A 249 3.72 -3.11 23.80
N GLN A 250 3.98 -2.77 25.06
CA GLN A 250 5.32 -2.87 25.65
C GLN A 250 5.54 -4.30 26.17
N LEU A 251 6.76 -4.81 26.00
CA LEU A 251 7.21 -6.07 26.58
C LEU A 251 8.35 -5.72 27.53
N GLU A 252 8.15 -5.91 28.82
CA GLU A 252 9.14 -5.63 29.87
C GLU A 252 9.58 -6.94 30.54
N GLU A 253 8.66 -7.89 30.73
CA GLU A 253 8.91 -9.24 31.24
C GLU A 253 8.29 -10.34 30.36
N PHE A 254 8.72 -11.59 30.58
CA PHE A 254 8.21 -12.76 29.86
C PHE A 254 6.69 -12.99 30.05
N GLY A 255 6.10 -12.45 31.12
CA GLY A 255 4.65 -12.45 31.35
C GLY A 255 3.85 -11.65 30.32
N ASP A 256 4.42 -10.57 29.79
CA ASP A 256 3.72 -9.67 28.85
C ASP A 256 3.42 -10.34 27.51
N VAL A 257 4.29 -11.26 27.10
CA VAL A 257 4.09 -12.13 25.94
C VAL A 257 2.82 -12.98 26.09
N LYS A 258 2.58 -13.51 27.30
CA LYS A 258 1.35 -14.25 27.63
C LYS A 258 0.14 -13.32 27.59
N SER A 259 0.22 -12.17 28.25
CA SER A 259 -0.86 -11.17 28.30
C SER A 259 -1.29 -10.69 26.91
N LEU A 260 -0.33 -10.39 26.02
CA LEU A 260 -0.61 -9.98 24.63
C LEU A 260 -1.32 -11.09 23.84
N ILE A 261 -0.87 -12.34 23.94
CA ILE A 261 -1.51 -13.48 23.25
C ILE A 261 -2.96 -13.68 23.75
N PHE A 262 -3.18 -13.66 25.07
CA PHE A 262 -4.53 -13.79 25.63
C PHE A 262 -5.44 -12.60 25.27
N TYR A 263 -4.92 -11.38 25.23
CA TYR A 263 -5.67 -10.20 24.78
C TYR A 263 -6.12 -10.34 23.31
N LEU A 264 -5.24 -10.80 22.42
CA LEU A 264 -5.59 -11.01 21.00
C LEU A 264 -6.64 -12.12 20.82
N LYS A 265 -6.61 -13.19 21.63
CA LYS A 265 -7.67 -14.22 21.66
C LYS A 265 -9.01 -13.68 22.16
N ASP A 266 -9.01 -13.02 23.32
CA ASP A 266 -10.22 -12.47 23.95
C ASP A 266 -10.94 -11.47 23.04
N LYS A 267 -10.19 -10.65 22.29
CA LYS A 267 -10.75 -9.72 21.30
C LYS A 267 -11.00 -10.33 19.91
N GLN A 268 -10.91 -11.65 19.77
CA GLN A 268 -11.12 -12.40 18.52
C GLN A 268 -10.26 -11.88 17.35
N MET A 269 -9.07 -11.37 17.67
CA MET A 269 -8.10 -10.81 16.73
C MET A 269 -7.20 -11.90 16.12
N ILE A 270 -7.10 -13.04 16.79
CA ILE A 270 -6.69 -14.34 16.27
C ILE A 270 -7.76 -15.36 16.68
N ASP A 271 -7.82 -16.52 16.03
CA ASP A 271 -8.71 -17.61 16.45
C ASP A 271 -8.50 -17.95 17.95
N PRO A 272 -9.57 -17.86 18.79
CA PRO A 272 -9.48 -18.13 20.22
C PRO A 272 -9.01 -19.56 20.57
N PHE A 273 -9.26 -20.54 19.70
CA PHE A 273 -8.98 -21.96 19.94
C PHE A 273 -7.56 -22.40 19.54
N LEU A 274 -6.74 -21.50 19.01
CA LEU A 274 -5.33 -21.77 18.72
C LEU A 274 -4.58 -22.09 20.03
N PRO A 275 -3.83 -23.20 20.16
CA PRO A 275 -3.09 -23.53 21.38
C PRO A 275 -1.78 -22.72 21.54
N LEU A 276 -1.87 -21.42 21.29
CA LEU A 276 -0.83 -20.42 21.45
C LEU A 276 -0.92 -19.82 22.87
N GLY A 277 0.20 -19.80 23.60
CA GLY A 277 0.32 -19.12 24.91
C GLY A 277 -0.16 -19.87 26.15
N GLU A 278 -0.83 -21.01 26.00
CA GLU A 278 -1.53 -21.69 27.10
C GLU A 278 -0.60 -22.43 28.07
N LEU A 279 0.40 -23.15 27.54
CA LEU A 279 1.35 -23.96 28.32
C LEU A 279 2.49 -23.15 29.00
N MET A 280 2.41 -21.82 29.01
CA MET A 280 3.54 -20.97 29.38
C MET A 280 3.60 -20.73 30.90
N SER A 281 4.45 -21.51 31.59
CA SER A 281 4.80 -21.37 33.02
C SER A 281 6.09 -20.58 33.25
N ASP A 282 7.04 -20.67 32.33
CA ASP A 282 8.40 -20.12 32.42
C ASP A 282 8.98 -19.87 31.01
N GLU A 283 10.20 -19.31 30.96
CA GLU A 283 10.91 -18.90 29.75
C GLU A 283 11.10 -20.05 28.74
N VAL A 284 11.36 -21.26 29.23
CA VAL A 284 11.57 -22.47 28.40
C VAL A 284 10.21 -23.00 27.92
N GLY A 285 9.19 -22.95 28.78
CA GLY A 285 7.80 -23.22 28.44
C GLY A 285 7.26 -22.32 27.31
N ILE A 286 7.61 -21.03 27.29
CA ILE A 286 7.27 -20.10 26.20
C ILE A 286 7.83 -20.60 24.86
N ILE A 287 9.13 -20.90 24.81
CA ILE A 287 9.80 -21.36 23.58
C ILE A 287 9.22 -22.70 23.12
N ASN A 288 8.96 -23.63 24.04
CA ASN A 288 8.36 -24.93 23.74
C ASN A 288 6.92 -24.82 23.22
N ALA A 289 6.11 -23.90 23.77
CA ALA A 289 4.76 -23.64 23.29
C ALA A 289 4.77 -23.07 21.85
N LEU A 290 5.61 -22.06 21.59
CA LEU A 290 5.76 -21.46 20.25
C LEU A 290 6.24 -22.50 19.21
N ASN A 291 7.20 -23.36 19.57
CA ASN A 291 7.72 -24.44 18.73
C ASN A 291 6.63 -25.47 18.36
N SER A 292 5.86 -25.92 19.36
CA SER A 292 4.80 -26.92 19.19
C SER A 292 3.67 -26.35 18.32
N PHE A 293 3.25 -25.11 18.59
CA PHE A 293 2.28 -24.39 17.79
C PHE A 293 2.72 -24.27 16.31
N TYR A 294 3.97 -23.82 16.07
CA TYR A 294 4.52 -23.67 14.73
C TYR A 294 4.49 -25.00 13.94
N LYS A 295 4.90 -26.11 14.58
CA LYS A 295 4.95 -27.45 13.96
C LYS A 295 3.59 -28.08 13.69
N GLU A 296 2.60 -27.81 14.54
CA GLU A 296 1.30 -28.48 14.44
C GLU A 296 0.23 -27.68 13.69
N TYR A 297 0.38 -26.36 13.61
CA TYR A 297 -0.61 -25.45 13.01
C TYR A 297 -0.05 -24.69 11.81
N LEU A 298 1.10 -24.02 11.93
CA LEU A 298 1.66 -23.22 10.84
C LEU A 298 2.24 -24.09 9.71
N LEU A 299 3.10 -25.07 10.02
CA LEU A 299 3.66 -25.99 9.01
C LEU A 299 2.67 -26.96 8.38
N LYS A 300 1.54 -27.23 9.05
CA LYS A 300 0.48 -28.13 8.56
C LYS A 300 -0.68 -27.37 7.91
N ASP A 301 -0.47 -26.09 7.63
CA ASP A 301 -1.38 -25.17 6.95
C ASP A 301 -2.80 -25.10 7.56
N LYS A 302 -2.92 -25.35 8.87
CA LYS A 302 -4.21 -25.37 9.61
C LYS A 302 -4.69 -23.97 10.02
N LEU A 303 -4.15 -22.91 9.44
CA LEU A 303 -4.39 -21.52 9.83
C LEU A 303 -4.93 -20.75 8.63
N SER A 304 -5.89 -19.86 8.86
CA SER A 304 -6.34 -18.95 7.80
C SER A 304 -5.20 -18.03 7.37
N PHE A 305 -5.23 -17.55 6.12
CA PHE A 305 -4.20 -16.63 5.62
C PHE A 305 -4.05 -15.39 6.53
N GLU A 306 -5.16 -14.81 6.99
CA GLU A 306 -5.15 -13.64 7.88
C GLU A 306 -4.55 -13.96 9.25
N ASP A 307 -4.86 -15.12 9.84
CA ASP A 307 -4.28 -15.50 11.13
C ASP A 307 -2.78 -15.80 10.99
N LYS A 308 -2.31 -16.39 9.87
CA LYS A 308 -0.87 -16.54 9.58
C LYS A 308 -0.17 -15.19 9.59
N GLU A 309 -0.67 -14.21 8.84
CA GLU A 309 -0.07 -12.86 8.79
C GLU A 309 -0.02 -12.18 10.17
N ILE A 310 -1.08 -12.34 10.97
CA ILE A 310 -1.14 -11.79 12.32
C ILE A 310 -0.16 -12.50 13.27
N ILE A 311 -0.01 -13.83 13.14
CA ILE A 311 0.97 -14.62 13.89
C ILE A 311 2.40 -14.22 13.52
N PHE A 312 2.70 -13.91 12.25
CA PHE A 312 4.01 -13.39 11.87
C PHE A 312 4.31 -12.03 12.54
N LEU A 313 3.40 -11.06 12.46
CA LEU A 313 3.54 -9.75 13.16
C LEU A 313 3.77 -9.93 14.67
N LEU A 314 3.09 -10.90 15.28
CA LEU A 314 3.19 -11.23 16.70
C LEU A 314 4.56 -11.85 17.04
N LEU A 315 5.08 -12.74 16.19
CA LEU A 315 6.42 -13.33 16.32
C LEU A 315 7.53 -12.32 16.08
N GLU A 316 7.39 -11.37 15.15
CA GLU A 316 8.33 -10.26 14.91
C GLU A 316 8.53 -9.40 16.16
N LYS A 317 7.47 -9.18 16.96
CA LYS A 317 7.53 -8.43 18.22
C LYS A 317 8.10 -9.27 19.37
N ILE A 318 7.65 -10.52 19.50
CA ILE A 318 7.99 -11.39 20.64
C ILE A 318 9.43 -11.90 20.56
N LEU A 319 9.86 -12.44 19.40
CA LEU A 319 11.12 -13.19 19.33
C LEU A 319 12.36 -12.35 19.64
N PRO A 320 12.54 -11.11 19.13
CA PRO A 320 13.69 -10.27 19.51
C PRO A 320 13.76 -10.00 21.01
N PHE A 321 12.61 -9.74 21.66
CA PHE A 321 12.52 -9.53 23.10
C PHE A 321 12.89 -10.79 23.89
N LEU A 322 12.39 -11.97 23.50
CA LEU A 322 12.77 -13.25 24.10
C LEU A 322 14.28 -13.48 23.97
N PHE A 323 14.85 -13.30 22.77
CA PHE A 323 16.28 -13.49 22.54
C PHE A 323 17.13 -12.50 23.35
N GLU A 324 16.78 -11.21 23.40
CA GLU A 324 17.54 -10.21 24.15
C GLU A 324 17.56 -10.52 25.66
N LYS A 325 16.39 -10.74 26.27
CA LYS A 325 16.28 -11.06 27.71
C LYS A 325 16.99 -12.36 28.07
N TYR A 326 16.92 -13.37 27.21
CA TYR A 326 17.55 -14.67 27.46
C TYR A 326 19.09 -14.61 27.27
N LEU A 327 19.59 -13.86 26.27
CA LEU A 327 21.02 -13.63 26.08
C LEU A 327 21.65 -12.80 27.20
N GLN A 328 20.93 -11.85 27.81
CA GLN A 328 21.40 -11.12 28.99
C GLN A 328 21.52 -12.02 30.24
N LYS A 329 20.76 -13.11 30.31
CA LYS A 329 20.65 -14.01 31.47
C LYS A 329 21.66 -15.17 31.46
N TYR A 330 22.10 -15.60 30.28
CA TYR A 330 22.92 -16.79 30.09
C TYR A 330 24.25 -16.49 29.40
N LYS A 331 25.35 -17.03 29.95
CA LYS A 331 26.67 -16.97 29.29
C LYS A 331 26.66 -17.72 27.96
N GLU A 332 27.58 -17.37 27.08
CA GLU A 332 27.77 -17.94 25.74
C GLU A 332 27.69 -19.48 25.71
N ASP A 333 28.31 -20.15 26.68
CA ASP A 333 28.29 -21.62 26.81
C ASP A 333 26.87 -22.21 26.96
N ALA A 334 25.96 -21.53 27.67
CA ALA A 334 24.60 -22.00 27.87
C ALA A 334 23.71 -21.77 26.64
N TYR A 335 23.96 -20.72 25.84
CA TYR A 335 23.38 -20.61 24.49
C TYR A 335 23.86 -21.77 23.60
N LEU A 336 25.13 -22.15 23.71
CA LEU A 336 25.70 -23.26 22.94
C LEU A 336 25.16 -24.64 23.38
N GLU A 337 24.79 -24.85 24.65
CA GLU A 337 24.04 -26.05 25.07
C GLU A 337 22.60 -26.03 24.51
N LEU A 338 21.91 -24.89 24.57
CA LEU A 338 20.56 -24.74 24.00
C LEU A 338 20.52 -25.13 22.51
N LEU A 339 21.55 -24.77 21.74
CA LEU A 339 21.69 -25.15 20.32
C LEU A 339 22.02 -26.64 20.06
N LYS A 340 22.37 -27.41 21.09
CA LYS A 340 22.52 -28.88 20.99
C LYS A 340 21.21 -29.61 21.27
N GLU A 341 20.21 -28.96 21.87
CA GLU A 341 18.92 -29.59 22.09
C GLU A 341 18.23 -29.89 20.75
N LYS A 342 17.73 -31.12 20.59
CA LYS A 342 16.92 -31.53 19.44
C LYS A 342 15.71 -30.62 19.21
N ILE A 343 15.20 -30.03 20.29
CA ILE A 343 14.07 -29.09 20.28
C ILE A 343 14.45 -27.84 19.45
N PHE A 344 15.60 -27.23 19.74
CA PHE A 344 16.12 -26.06 19.00
C PHE A 344 16.60 -26.42 17.61
N GLN A 345 17.36 -27.52 17.42
CA GLN A 345 17.75 -27.93 16.05
C GLN A 345 16.53 -28.23 15.16
N GLY A 346 15.46 -28.78 15.75
CA GLY A 346 14.19 -28.99 15.10
C GLY A 346 13.29 -27.74 15.01
N ILE A 347 13.68 -26.58 15.55
CA ILE A 347 13.15 -25.26 15.16
C ILE A 347 13.96 -24.77 13.95
N LEU A 348 15.30 -24.85 14.03
CA LEU A 348 16.21 -24.19 13.11
C LEU A 348 16.22 -24.77 11.69
N GLY A 349 16.14 -26.11 11.56
CA GLY A 349 16.01 -26.79 10.26
C GLY A 349 14.68 -26.53 9.53
N ILE A 350 13.75 -25.77 10.14
CA ILE A 350 12.51 -25.32 9.49
C ILE A 350 12.70 -23.94 8.83
N PHE A 351 13.54 -23.08 9.42
CA PHE A 351 13.74 -21.72 8.92
C PHE A 351 14.81 -21.61 7.84
N LEU A 352 15.94 -22.32 7.97
CA LEU A 352 17.04 -22.24 6.99
C LEU A 352 16.74 -23.03 5.71
N LYS A 353 15.74 -22.59 4.94
CA LYS A 353 15.29 -23.27 3.72
C LYS A 353 16.41 -23.30 2.67
N PRO A 354 16.82 -24.48 2.16
CA PRO A 354 17.70 -24.57 1.01
C PRO A 354 16.99 -24.00 -0.23
N TYR A 355 17.63 -23.08 -0.95
CA TYR A 355 17.01 -22.33 -2.04
C TYR A 355 17.63 -22.64 -3.42
N LEU A 356 18.96 -22.56 -3.57
CA LEU A 356 19.68 -22.89 -4.81
C LEU A 356 20.99 -23.63 -4.55
N ASN A 357 21.36 -24.52 -5.48
CA ASN A 357 22.67 -25.21 -5.58
C ASN A 357 23.13 -26.06 -4.38
N ILE A 358 22.21 -26.48 -3.51
CA ILE A 358 22.51 -27.32 -2.35
C ILE A 358 22.33 -28.80 -2.74
N LYS A 359 23.46 -29.49 -2.98
CA LYS A 359 23.52 -30.93 -3.33
C LYS A 359 24.41 -31.76 -2.38
N THR A 360 25.17 -31.09 -1.53
CA THR A 360 26.08 -31.67 -0.52
C THR A 360 26.14 -30.72 0.68
N PRO A 361 26.46 -31.20 1.89
CA PRO A 361 26.70 -30.33 3.04
C PRO A 361 27.78 -29.27 2.76
N VAL A 362 27.54 -28.06 3.25
CA VAL A 362 28.41 -26.90 3.10
C VAL A 362 29.09 -26.61 4.43
N THR A 363 30.42 -26.47 4.41
CA THR A 363 31.24 -26.26 5.60
C THR A 363 31.95 -24.91 5.53
N GLY A 364 31.97 -24.15 6.63
CA GLY A 364 32.64 -22.85 6.63
C GLY A 364 32.61 -22.11 7.96
N LYS A 365 33.27 -20.95 7.98
CA LYS A 365 33.25 -20.00 9.11
C LYS A 365 32.09 -19.03 8.91
N LEU A 366 31.17 -18.89 9.86
CA LEU A 366 30.11 -17.91 9.76
C LEU A 366 30.68 -16.49 9.86
N LYS A 367 30.19 -15.59 9.00
CA LYS A 367 30.35 -14.14 9.16
C LYS A 367 29.00 -13.46 9.03
N VAL A 368 28.64 -12.67 10.03
CA VAL A 368 27.32 -12.03 10.14
C VAL A 368 27.44 -10.54 9.88
N ILE A 369 26.71 -10.04 8.86
CA ILE A 369 26.82 -8.68 8.33
C ILE A 369 25.39 -8.16 8.10
N LEU A 370 24.89 -7.37 9.05
CA LEU A 370 23.45 -7.04 9.18
C LEU A 370 23.14 -5.54 9.10
N LYS A 371 24.14 -4.74 8.72
CA LYS A 371 24.09 -3.28 8.55
C LYS A 371 24.91 -2.87 7.33
N GLU A 372 24.50 -1.79 6.68
CA GLU A 372 25.21 -1.16 5.55
C GLU A 372 26.63 -0.71 5.96
N GLU A 373 26.80 -0.16 7.18
CA GLU A 373 28.13 0.23 7.70
C GLU A 373 29.09 -0.96 7.88
N ASP A 374 28.55 -2.18 8.05
CA ASP A 374 29.30 -3.42 8.16
C ASP A 374 29.61 -4.06 6.80
N GLU A 375 29.06 -3.59 5.69
CA GLU A 375 29.35 -4.13 4.35
C GLU A 375 30.82 -3.94 3.94
N GLN A 376 31.53 -2.99 4.54
CA GLN A 376 32.99 -2.88 4.39
C GLN A 376 33.75 -4.11 4.93
N LYS A 377 33.10 -4.98 5.72
CA LYS A 377 33.65 -6.26 6.21
C LYS A 377 33.44 -7.41 5.21
N LEU A 378 32.68 -7.22 4.13
CA LEU A 378 32.52 -8.21 3.06
C LEU A 378 33.81 -8.40 2.23
N TYR A 379 34.70 -7.40 2.19
CA TYR A 379 35.87 -7.40 1.30
C TYR A 379 37.00 -8.30 1.81
N ASP A 380 37.24 -8.32 3.11
CA ASP A 380 38.38 -9.00 3.76
C ASP A 380 38.01 -10.39 4.31
N LEU A 381 37.15 -11.13 3.59
CA LEU A 381 36.66 -12.44 4.04
C LEU A 381 37.62 -13.60 3.76
N GLU A 382 37.78 -14.44 4.78
CA GLU A 382 38.52 -15.70 4.72
C GLU A 382 37.88 -16.67 3.71
N GLU A 383 38.72 -17.36 2.93
CA GLU A 383 38.22 -18.35 1.97
C GLU A 383 37.46 -19.47 2.70
N GLY A 384 36.24 -19.75 2.23
CA GLY A 384 35.34 -20.70 2.89
C GLY A 384 34.46 -20.10 3.99
N THR A 385 34.36 -18.78 4.09
CA THR A 385 33.35 -18.11 4.93
C THR A 385 31.93 -18.41 4.41
N ILE A 386 30.98 -18.66 5.31
CA ILE A 386 29.54 -18.64 5.05
C ILE A 386 29.00 -17.29 5.53
N VAL A 387 28.37 -16.51 4.65
CA VAL A 387 27.92 -15.15 4.99
C VAL A 387 26.43 -15.10 5.28
N VAL A 388 26.08 -14.47 6.40
CA VAL A 388 24.70 -14.16 6.80
C VAL A 388 24.46 -12.67 6.64
N THR A 389 23.41 -12.32 5.90
CA THR A 389 23.12 -10.94 5.46
C THR A 389 21.61 -10.70 5.30
N LYS A 390 21.17 -9.43 5.30
CA LYS A 390 19.78 -9.05 5.03
C LYS A 390 19.46 -9.00 3.53
N GLU A 391 20.43 -8.60 2.70
CA GLU A 391 20.30 -8.47 1.24
C GLU A 391 21.20 -9.52 0.55
N TYR A 392 20.96 -9.85 -0.73
CA TYR A 392 21.99 -10.57 -1.50
C TYR A 392 23.17 -9.60 -1.77
N PRO A 393 24.39 -9.93 -1.34
CA PRO A 393 25.51 -8.98 -1.37
C PRO A 393 25.97 -8.74 -2.83
N PRO A 394 26.14 -7.48 -3.26
CA PRO A 394 26.33 -7.14 -4.68
C PRO A 394 27.74 -7.50 -5.17
N ASP A 395 27.85 -8.16 -6.34
CA ASP A 395 28.91 -9.14 -6.71
C ASP A 395 30.38 -8.70 -6.63
N TYR A 396 30.65 -7.43 -6.40
CA TYR A 396 31.98 -6.89 -6.08
C TYR A 396 32.44 -7.16 -4.63
N TRP A 397 31.56 -7.70 -3.78
CA TRP A 397 31.67 -7.65 -2.32
C TRP A 397 32.92 -8.28 -1.68
N ALA A 398 33.48 -9.38 -2.19
CA ALA A 398 34.57 -10.11 -1.51
C ALA A 398 35.84 -10.32 -2.34
N THR A 399 36.98 -10.51 -1.65
CA THR A 399 38.25 -10.97 -2.24
C THR A 399 38.36 -12.50 -2.39
N SER A 400 37.47 -13.26 -1.74
CA SER A 400 37.29 -14.70 -1.89
C SER A 400 35.80 -15.04 -1.98
N GLU A 401 35.42 -16.11 -2.68
CA GLU A 401 34.01 -16.50 -2.78
C GLU A 401 33.55 -17.20 -1.48
N PRO A 402 32.30 -16.99 -1.03
CA PRO A 402 31.77 -17.65 0.17
C PRO A 402 31.44 -19.13 -0.08
N SER A 403 31.52 -19.96 0.96
CA SER A 403 31.04 -21.35 0.93
C SER A 403 29.53 -21.43 0.69
N ALA A 404 28.76 -20.52 1.29
CA ALA A 404 27.34 -20.30 1.05
C ALA A 404 26.94 -18.87 1.44
N ILE A 405 25.79 -18.42 0.93
CA ILE A 405 25.12 -17.19 1.37
C ILE A 405 23.82 -17.58 2.08
N ILE A 406 23.53 -16.87 3.17
CA ILE A 406 22.33 -17.03 3.99
C ILE A 406 21.64 -15.67 4.06
N ILE A 407 20.44 -15.56 3.48
CA ILE A 407 19.70 -14.28 3.45
C ILE A 407 18.55 -14.31 4.44
N ALA A 408 18.56 -13.33 5.35
CA ALA A 408 17.57 -13.14 6.38
C ALA A 408 16.32 -12.37 5.88
N LYS A 409 15.72 -12.88 4.80
CA LYS A 409 14.44 -12.44 4.21
C LYS A 409 13.60 -13.64 3.80
N GLU A 410 12.29 -13.41 3.62
CA GLU A 410 11.29 -14.46 3.43
C GLU A 410 11.06 -14.86 1.98
N SER A 411 11.33 -13.95 1.03
CA SER A 411 11.22 -14.22 -0.41
C SER A 411 12.36 -13.56 -1.19
N LEU A 412 12.76 -14.22 -2.27
CA LEU A 412 13.69 -13.71 -3.28
C LEU A 412 12.99 -13.15 -4.54
N SER A 413 11.65 -13.20 -4.62
CA SER A 413 10.89 -12.69 -5.79
C SER A 413 11.23 -11.23 -6.11
N LYS A 414 11.45 -10.42 -5.06
CA LYS A 414 11.86 -9.00 -5.12
C LYS A 414 13.29 -8.77 -5.63
N TYR A 415 14.01 -9.82 -6.02
CA TYR A 415 15.42 -9.79 -6.39
C TYR A 415 15.73 -10.74 -7.56
N SER A 416 15.01 -10.59 -8.69
CA SER A 416 15.26 -11.32 -9.93
C SER A 416 16.75 -11.37 -10.33
N HIS A 417 17.47 -10.26 -10.21
CA HIS A 417 18.91 -10.20 -10.44
C HIS A 417 19.73 -11.08 -9.47
N ALA A 418 19.40 -11.10 -8.17
CA ALA A 418 20.08 -11.96 -7.20
C ALA A 418 19.83 -13.45 -7.49
N LEU A 419 18.61 -13.80 -7.91
CA LEU A 419 18.26 -15.14 -8.37
C LEU A 419 19.08 -15.56 -9.60
N MET A 420 19.17 -14.70 -10.61
CA MET A 420 19.98 -14.94 -11.81
C MET A 420 21.49 -15.05 -11.48
N ARG A 421 22.00 -14.28 -10.50
CA ARG A 421 23.40 -14.30 -10.06
C ARG A 421 23.76 -15.55 -9.25
N ALA A 422 22.86 -16.01 -8.38
CA ALA A 422 23.07 -17.19 -7.54
C ALA A 422 22.92 -18.53 -8.29
N LYS A 423 22.16 -18.53 -9.41
CA LYS A 423 21.62 -19.73 -10.09
C LYS A 423 22.61 -20.85 -10.39
N ASP A 424 23.90 -20.53 -10.61
CA ASP A 424 24.91 -21.49 -11.07
C ASP A 424 26.22 -21.56 -10.23
N LYS A 425 26.38 -20.74 -9.17
CA LYS A 425 27.73 -20.50 -8.58
C LYS A 425 27.88 -20.72 -7.07
N ILE A 426 26.89 -20.34 -6.25
CA ILE A 426 27.02 -20.34 -4.78
C ILE A 426 25.78 -21.00 -4.15
N PRO A 427 25.92 -21.94 -3.19
CA PRO A 427 24.81 -22.45 -2.40
C PRO A 427 24.10 -21.33 -1.62
N LEU A 428 22.78 -21.24 -1.80
CA LEU A 428 21.96 -20.16 -1.25
C LEU A 428 20.87 -20.71 -0.33
N PHE A 429 20.81 -20.18 0.89
CA PHE A 429 19.77 -20.48 1.88
C PHE A 429 18.98 -19.20 2.22
N LEU A 430 17.69 -19.35 2.53
CA LEU A 430 16.87 -18.30 3.14
C LEU A 430 16.60 -18.65 4.61
N CYS A 431 16.52 -17.66 5.49
CA CYS A 431 16.19 -17.87 6.90
C CYS A 431 15.12 -16.93 7.48
N GLY A 432 14.47 -16.10 6.65
CA GLY A 432 13.51 -15.09 7.10
C GLY A 432 14.15 -14.01 7.98
N TYR A 433 13.37 -13.01 8.39
CA TYR A 433 13.90 -11.92 9.24
C TYR A 433 14.39 -12.44 10.62
N PHE A 434 13.88 -13.58 11.07
CA PHE A 434 14.31 -14.25 12.30
C PHE A 434 15.76 -14.76 12.27
N GLY A 435 16.29 -15.09 11.09
CA GLY A 435 17.67 -15.55 10.93
C GLY A 435 18.72 -14.54 11.39
N VAL A 436 18.42 -13.23 11.29
CA VAL A 436 19.24 -12.12 11.82
C VAL A 436 19.68 -12.39 13.26
N TYR A 437 18.71 -12.75 14.11
CA TYR A 437 18.90 -12.90 15.55
C TYR A 437 19.54 -14.25 15.93
N TYR A 438 19.20 -15.32 15.20
CA TYR A 438 19.77 -16.64 15.44
C TYR A 438 21.27 -16.71 15.10
N PHE A 439 21.68 -16.12 13.98
CA PHE A 439 23.06 -16.21 13.52
C PHE A 439 24.02 -15.25 14.22
N ALA A 440 23.56 -14.11 14.72
CA ALA A 440 24.45 -13.10 15.33
C ALA A 440 25.35 -13.64 16.47
N PRO A 441 24.89 -14.49 17.41
CA PRO A 441 25.75 -15.12 18.41
C PRO A 441 26.71 -16.21 17.86
N LEU A 442 26.60 -16.56 16.58
CA LEU A 442 27.45 -17.55 15.89
C LEU A 442 28.50 -16.92 14.97
N ASP A 443 28.61 -15.58 14.94
CA ASP A 443 29.64 -14.88 14.17
C ASP A 443 31.05 -15.39 14.50
N GLY A 444 31.85 -15.68 13.47
CA GLY A 444 33.19 -16.23 13.60
C GLY A 444 33.28 -17.74 13.93
N ARG A 445 32.18 -18.43 14.23
CA ARG A 445 32.18 -19.89 14.49
C ARG A 445 32.24 -20.72 13.21
N TYR A 446 32.82 -21.92 13.29
CA TYR A 446 32.75 -22.90 12.21
C TYR A 446 31.46 -23.73 12.28
N VAL A 447 30.82 -23.93 11.14
CA VAL A 447 29.61 -24.77 11.00
C VAL A 447 29.69 -25.68 9.78
N GLU A 448 28.92 -26.75 9.84
CA GLU A 448 28.44 -27.52 8.69
C GLU A 448 26.93 -27.29 8.56
N ILE A 449 26.44 -27.12 7.34
CA ILE A 449 25.02 -26.98 7.01
C ILE A 449 24.69 -28.09 6.01
N ASP A 450 23.79 -29.01 6.37
CA ASP A 450 23.44 -30.13 5.48
C ASP A 450 22.44 -29.74 4.37
N THR A 451 22.07 -30.71 3.54
CA THR A 451 21.22 -30.49 2.37
C THR A 451 19.81 -30.01 2.70
N ASP A 452 19.34 -30.28 3.91
CA ASP A 452 18.02 -29.90 4.41
C ASP A 452 18.06 -28.60 5.24
N GLY A 453 19.23 -27.95 5.32
CA GLY A 453 19.42 -26.69 6.05
C GLY A 453 19.70 -26.84 7.55
N LYS A 454 19.92 -28.05 8.05
CA LYS A 454 20.24 -28.26 9.47
C LYS A 454 21.71 -27.94 9.73
N ILE A 455 21.98 -27.24 10.83
CA ILE A 455 23.29 -26.70 11.18
C ILE A 455 23.95 -27.51 12.30
N THR A 456 25.24 -27.81 12.14
CA THR A 456 26.09 -28.47 13.13
C THR A 456 27.31 -27.60 13.44
N LEU A 457 27.55 -27.30 14.72
CA LEU A 457 28.72 -26.53 15.16
C LEU A 457 30.01 -27.37 15.13
N LEU A 458 31.07 -26.81 14.56
CA LEU A 458 32.37 -27.47 14.40
C LEU A 458 33.46 -26.80 15.26
N LYS A 459 34.39 -27.59 15.81
CA LYS A 459 35.57 -27.08 16.54
C LYS A 459 36.68 -26.52 15.64
N LYS A 460 36.64 -26.83 14.35
CA LYS A 460 37.61 -26.45 13.29
C LYS A 460 36.91 -26.64 11.93
N PRO A 461 37.37 -26.03 10.83
CA PRO A 461 36.77 -26.29 9.52
C PRO A 461 36.91 -27.78 9.17
N ALA A 462 35.81 -28.38 8.70
CA ALA A 462 35.84 -29.69 8.07
C ALA A 462 36.50 -29.60 6.68
N LYS A 463 36.80 -30.75 6.06
CA LYS A 463 37.22 -30.76 4.65
C LYS A 463 36.02 -30.35 3.80
N SER A 464 36.17 -29.29 2.99
CA SER A 464 35.12 -28.94 2.02
C SER A 464 34.88 -30.12 1.07
N TYR A 465 33.64 -30.63 1.08
CA TYR A 465 33.16 -31.59 0.09
C TYR A 465 32.98 -30.91 -1.28
N PHE A 466 32.73 -29.60 -1.29
CA PHE A 466 32.56 -28.80 -2.49
C PHE A 466 33.92 -28.32 -3.01
N LYS A 467 34.43 -28.99 -4.04
CA LYS A 467 35.40 -28.36 -4.94
C LYS A 467 34.63 -27.43 -5.87
N ARG A 468 34.82 -26.11 -5.74
CA ARG A 468 34.29 -25.17 -6.74
C ARG A 468 34.86 -25.52 -8.11
N ALA A 469 34.03 -25.39 -9.14
CA ALA A 469 34.55 -25.26 -10.49
C ALA A 469 35.42 -23.99 -10.54
N PRO A 470 36.57 -23.99 -11.26
CA PRO A 470 37.22 -22.73 -11.58
C PRO A 470 36.24 -21.84 -12.35
N PRO A 471 36.28 -20.51 -12.18
CA PRO A 471 35.34 -19.63 -12.88
C PRO A 471 35.45 -19.86 -14.39
N ARG A 472 34.30 -20.09 -15.05
CA ARG A 472 34.24 -20.32 -16.50
C ARG A 472 34.77 -19.07 -17.19
N LYS A 473 35.92 -19.20 -17.85
CA LYS A 473 36.46 -18.13 -18.70
C LYS A 473 35.47 -17.88 -19.84
N ILE A 474 34.98 -16.66 -19.93
CA ILE A 474 34.06 -16.24 -21.00
C ILE A 474 34.89 -15.67 -22.15
N THR A 475 34.62 -16.15 -23.35
CA THR A 475 35.07 -15.51 -24.59
C THR A 475 34.00 -14.52 -25.02
N LEU A 476 34.37 -13.26 -25.25
CA LEU A 476 33.46 -12.28 -25.85
C LEU A 476 33.44 -12.44 -27.38
N PRO A 477 32.31 -12.15 -28.04
CA PRO A 477 32.28 -12.08 -29.50
C PRO A 477 33.13 -10.92 -30.01
N GLU A 478 33.75 -11.10 -31.18
CA GLU A 478 34.53 -10.04 -31.83
C GLU A 478 33.61 -8.90 -32.34
N PRO A 479 33.89 -7.63 -31.98
CA PRO A 479 33.08 -6.50 -32.43
C PRO A 479 33.60 -5.87 -33.72
N ASP A 480 32.68 -5.34 -34.53
CA ASP A 480 33.00 -4.56 -35.74
C ASP A 480 33.39 -3.12 -35.36
N LEU A 481 34.65 -2.98 -34.96
CA LEU A 481 35.30 -1.70 -34.62
C LEU A 481 35.56 -0.77 -35.84
N PRO A 482 35.70 -1.26 -37.09
CA PRO A 482 35.66 -0.42 -38.28
C PRO A 482 34.35 0.35 -38.51
N PHE A 483 33.21 -0.11 -37.96
CA PHE A 483 31.94 0.59 -38.14
C PHE A 483 31.83 1.85 -37.26
N LEU A 484 31.78 3.02 -37.92
CA LEU A 484 31.75 4.35 -37.26
C LEU A 484 30.44 5.14 -37.41
N LYS A 485 29.46 4.64 -38.18
CA LYS A 485 28.23 5.41 -38.44
C LYS A 485 27.30 5.38 -37.23
N ILE A 486 26.70 6.54 -36.91
CA ILE A 486 25.53 6.61 -36.05
C ILE A 486 24.31 6.24 -36.89
N LEU A 487 23.38 5.48 -36.31
CA LEU A 487 22.12 5.07 -36.97
C LEU A 487 20.92 5.46 -36.11
N SER A 488 19.73 5.52 -36.72
CA SER A 488 18.48 5.40 -35.95
C SER A 488 18.39 4.00 -35.34
N LEU A 489 17.78 3.87 -34.17
CA LEU A 489 17.70 2.61 -33.44
C LEU A 489 17.08 1.48 -34.28
N LYS A 490 16.07 1.75 -35.10
CA LYS A 490 15.43 0.78 -36.00
C LYS A 490 16.40 0.07 -36.97
N ASP A 491 17.53 0.73 -37.30
CA ASP A 491 18.53 0.25 -38.25
C ASP A 491 19.73 -0.41 -37.53
N ALA A 492 19.71 -0.50 -36.19
CA ALA A 492 20.85 -0.85 -35.34
C ALA A 492 20.83 -2.31 -34.81
N GLU A 493 20.27 -3.25 -35.58
CA GLU A 493 20.06 -4.66 -35.20
C GLU A 493 21.34 -5.47 -34.91
N ASN A 494 22.53 -5.02 -35.34
CA ASN A 494 23.74 -5.83 -35.23
C ASN A 494 24.37 -5.77 -33.82
N PRO A 495 24.35 -6.84 -33.01
CA PRO A 495 24.91 -6.84 -31.66
C PRO A 495 26.44 -6.71 -31.64
N PHE A 496 27.12 -7.08 -32.73
CA PHE A 496 28.57 -6.94 -32.88
C PHE A 496 29.00 -5.51 -33.20
N ILE A 497 28.06 -4.62 -33.55
CA ILE A 497 28.29 -3.18 -33.75
C ILE A 497 27.79 -2.36 -32.55
N PHE A 498 26.63 -2.71 -31.99
CA PHE A 498 25.90 -1.86 -31.02
C PHE A 498 25.60 -2.51 -29.66
N GLY A 499 25.90 -3.79 -29.46
CA GLY A 499 25.57 -4.55 -28.25
C GLY A 499 24.13 -5.08 -28.21
N TYR A 500 23.90 -6.15 -27.42
CA TYR A 500 22.63 -6.89 -27.42
C TYR A 500 21.43 -6.07 -26.92
N LYS A 501 21.62 -5.12 -26.00
CA LYS A 501 20.53 -4.23 -25.56
C LYS A 501 20.02 -3.36 -26.71
N THR A 502 20.93 -2.82 -27.53
CA THR A 502 20.57 -2.03 -28.72
C THR A 502 19.92 -2.91 -29.78
N ALA A 503 20.57 -4.03 -30.11
CA ALA A 503 20.14 -4.96 -31.15
C ALA A 503 18.71 -5.50 -30.94
N ARG A 504 18.34 -5.85 -29.70
CA ARG A 504 16.98 -6.36 -29.40
C ARG A 504 15.89 -5.30 -29.57
N LEU A 505 16.14 -4.06 -29.15
CA LEU A 505 15.19 -2.96 -29.34
C LEU A 505 15.05 -2.57 -30.83
N ALA A 506 16.16 -2.59 -31.57
CA ALA A 506 16.17 -2.42 -33.02
C ALA A 506 15.34 -3.48 -33.75
N HIS A 507 15.50 -4.75 -33.35
CA HIS A 507 14.78 -5.88 -33.92
C HIS A 507 13.26 -5.78 -33.67
N ILE A 508 12.84 -5.46 -32.44
CA ILE A 508 11.43 -5.23 -32.08
C ILE A 508 10.81 -4.12 -32.95
N LEU A 509 11.50 -2.99 -33.14
CA LEU A 509 11.02 -1.90 -34.01
C LEU A 509 10.76 -2.36 -35.45
N LYS A 510 11.62 -3.24 -35.97
CA LYS A 510 11.57 -3.70 -37.37
C LYS A 510 10.52 -4.78 -37.61
N GLU A 511 10.30 -5.69 -36.66
CA GLU A 511 9.25 -6.73 -36.73
C GLU A 511 7.82 -6.16 -36.50
N GLY A 512 7.64 -4.84 -36.61
CA GLY A 512 6.33 -4.19 -36.74
C GLY A 512 5.86 -3.39 -35.52
N PHE A 513 6.60 -3.41 -34.40
CA PHE A 513 6.21 -2.79 -33.13
C PHE A 513 6.60 -1.30 -33.07
N LEU A 514 6.32 -0.57 -34.15
CA LEU A 514 6.82 0.80 -34.38
C LEU A 514 6.27 1.84 -33.39
N SER A 515 5.16 1.57 -32.70
CA SER A 515 4.67 2.40 -31.59
C SER A 515 5.32 2.09 -30.24
N LEU A 516 5.90 0.89 -30.06
CA LEU A 516 6.29 0.40 -28.74
C LEU A 516 7.70 0.78 -28.28
N VAL A 517 8.57 1.38 -29.10
CA VAL A 517 9.95 1.68 -28.63
C VAL A 517 10.24 3.17 -28.81
N PRO A 518 10.53 3.92 -27.73
CA PRO A 518 10.81 5.36 -27.82
C PRO A 518 11.96 5.64 -28.78
N TRP A 519 11.78 6.63 -29.66
CA TRP A 519 12.73 6.96 -30.71
C TRP A 519 14.13 7.24 -30.16
N ALA A 520 15.14 6.75 -30.88
CA ALA A 520 16.52 6.80 -30.42
C ALA A 520 17.53 6.72 -31.57
N VAL A 521 18.76 7.09 -31.26
CA VAL A 521 19.94 6.92 -32.12
C VAL A 521 20.99 6.07 -31.41
N ALA A 522 21.72 5.27 -32.18
CA ALA A 522 22.68 4.30 -31.69
C ALA A 522 24.11 4.66 -32.11
N LEU A 523 25.03 4.72 -31.14
CA LEU A 523 26.46 4.93 -31.35
C LEU A 523 27.19 3.57 -31.30
N PRO A 524 28.00 3.21 -32.32
CA PRO A 524 28.65 1.91 -32.41
C PRO A 524 29.94 1.81 -31.59
N PHE A 525 30.40 0.59 -31.32
CA PHE A 525 31.66 0.31 -30.63
C PHE A 525 32.88 0.97 -31.29
N GLY A 526 32.87 1.14 -32.61
CA GLY A 526 33.93 1.86 -33.34
C GLY A 526 34.11 3.32 -32.89
N LEU A 527 33.06 4.00 -32.42
CA LEU A 527 33.19 5.35 -31.86
C LEU A 527 33.85 5.34 -30.48
N TYR A 528 33.54 4.38 -29.62
CA TYR A 528 34.29 4.19 -28.36
C TYR A 528 35.77 3.91 -28.65
N LYS A 529 36.06 3.03 -29.62
CA LYS A 529 37.43 2.75 -30.07
C LYS A 529 38.15 4.01 -30.57
N ARG A 530 37.52 4.80 -31.45
CA ARG A 530 38.05 6.08 -31.98
C ARG A 530 38.31 7.14 -30.90
N VAL A 531 37.46 7.22 -29.88
CA VAL A 531 37.52 8.26 -28.84
C VAL A 531 38.44 7.89 -27.68
N VAL A 532 38.47 6.61 -27.30
CA VAL A 532 39.08 6.12 -26.04
C VAL A 532 40.37 5.33 -26.30
N LEU A 533 40.34 4.40 -27.26
CA LEU A 533 41.45 3.46 -27.46
C LEU A 533 42.52 4.01 -28.42
N ASP A 534 42.13 4.81 -29.41
CA ASP A 534 43.08 5.53 -30.26
C ASP A 534 43.74 6.73 -29.53
N ASN A 535 43.17 7.17 -28.39
CA ASN A 535 43.80 8.13 -27.49
C ASN A 535 44.91 7.45 -26.66
N LYS A 536 46.13 7.47 -27.21
CA LYS A 536 47.33 6.81 -26.64
C LYS A 536 47.70 7.26 -25.22
N GLU A 537 47.39 8.50 -24.84
CA GLU A 537 47.70 9.03 -23.51
C GLU A 537 46.71 8.49 -22.47
N ALA A 538 45.41 8.72 -22.69
CA ALA A 538 44.35 8.21 -21.82
C ALA A 538 44.43 6.66 -21.70
N LEU A 539 44.63 5.95 -22.81
CA LEU A 539 44.77 4.49 -22.79
C LEU A 539 45.97 4.02 -21.96
N ARG A 540 47.08 4.76 -21.92
CA ARG A 540 48.26 4.41 -21.11
C ARG A 540 47.99 4.59 -19.62
N GLU A 541 47.31 5.66 -19.22
CA GLU A 541 46.94 5.88 -17.82
C GLU A 541 45.89 4.87 -17.36
N ILE A 542 44.83 4.66 -18.17
CA ILE A 542 43.78 3.67 -17.93
C ILE A 542 44.38 2.26 -17.76
N LYS A 543 45.28 1.83 -18.66
CA LYS A 543 46.02 0.55 -18.51
C LYS A 543 46.77 0.46 -17.18
N THR A 544 47.49 1.52 -16.81
CA THR A 544 48.26 1.56 -15.55
C THR A 544 47.36 1.41 -14.32
N LEU A 545 46.14 1.96 -14.37
CA LEU A 545 45.16 1.87 -13.29
C LEU A 545 44.40 0.52 -13.28
N ILE A 546 44.13 -0.08 -14.44
CA ILE A 546 43.62 -1.46 -14.57
C ILE A 546 44.62 -2.43 -13.92
N ASP A 547 45.88 -2.38 -14.34
CA ASP A 547 46.99 -3.15 -13.76
C ASP A 547 47.06 -3.04 -12.23
N LYS A 548 46.77 -1.85 -11.67
CA LYS A 548 46.72 -1.64 -10.21
C LYS A 548 45.47 -2.25 -9.57
N ALA A 549 44.31 -2.10 -10.20
CA ALA A 549 43.04 -2.63 -9.70
C ALA A 549 43.02 -4.17 -9.68
N GLU A 550 43.54 -4.84 -10.73
CA GLU A 550 43.64 -6.31 -10.78
C GLU A 550 44.59 -6.87 -9.71
N LYS A 551 45.67 -6.16 -9.37
CA LYS A 551 46.73 -6.65 -8.48
C LYS A 551 46.50 -6.35 -7.00
N THR A 552 45.73 -5.32 -6.65
CA THR A 552 45.49 -4.98 -5.24
C THR A 552 44.36 -5.79 -4.61
N LYS A 553 44.64 -6.35 -3.43
CA LYS A 553 43.61 -6.97 -2.58
C LYS A 553 42.88 -5.96 -1.71
N ASN A 554 43.37 -4.72 -1.61
CA ASN A 554 42.80 -3.70 -0.73
C ASN A 554 41.64 -2.96 -1.42
N TRP A 555 40.43 -3.03 -0.84
CA TRP A 555 39.24 -2.37 -1.40
C TRP A 555 39.38 -0.85 -1.60
N LYS A 556 40.06 -0.14 -0.68
CA LYS A 556 40.24 1.32 -0.77
C LYS A 556 41.19 1.69 -1.91
N GLU A 557 42.20 0.88 -2.18
CA GLU A 557 43.06 1.05 -3.35
C GLU A 557 42.35 0.67 -4.66
N PHE A 558 41.62 -0.45 -4.66
CA PHE A 558 40.82 -0.92 -5.79
C PHE A 558 39.82 0.15 -6.24
N LYS A 559 38.98 0.62 -5.31
CA LYS A 559 38.02 1.68 -5.59
C LYS A 559 38.73 2.97 -6.05
N LYS A 560 39.81 3.40 -5.40
CA LYS A 560 40.55 4.61 -5.82
C LYS A 560 41.15 4.48 -7.23
N ALA A 561 41.58 3.29 -7.65
CA ALA A 561 42.04 3.06 -9.02
C ALA A 561 40.89 3.20 -10.03
N LEU A 562 39.71 2.66 -9.73
CA LEU A 562 38.52 2.79 -10.58
C LEU A 562 37.94 4.21 -10.61
N ASP A 563 37.86 4.88 -9.45
CA ASP A 563 37.45 6.28 -9.34
C ASP A 563 38.38 7.17 -10.18
N ASN A 564 39.69 6.90 -10.18
CA ASN A 564 40.66 7.58 -11.07
C ASN A 564 40.37 7.30 -12.56
N ILE A 565 40.12 6.04 -12.96
CA ILE A 565 39.77 5.73 -14.36
C ILE A 565 38.51 6.49 -14.80
N GLN A 566 37.46 6.47 -13.98
CA GLN A 566 36.22 7.21 -14.28
C GLN A 566 36.47 8.73 -14.39
N ASN A 567 37.38 9.29 -13.59
CA ASN A 567 37.78 10.69 -13.73
C ASN A 567 38.44 11.00 -15.09
N ILE A 568 39.27 10.10 -15.65
CA ILE A 568 39.88 10.27 -16.98
C ILE A 568 38.79 10.37 -18.05
N PHE A 569 37.80 9.48 -18.03
CA PHE A 569 36.64 9.55 -18.93
C PHE A 569 35.87 10.87 -18.82
N LEU A 570 35.65 11.37 -17.60
CA LEU A 570 34.84 12.57 -17.35
C LEU A 570 35.59 13.90 -17.58
N LYS A 571 36.93 13.91 -17.53
CA LYS A 571 37.74 15.15 -17.58
C LYS A 571 38.70 15.22 -18.77
N ASN A 572 39.38 14.13 -19.10
CA ASN A 572 40.48 14.11 -20.08
C ASN A 572 40.03 13.63 -21.47
N ILE A 573 38.99 12.79 -21.52
CA ILE A 573 38.39 12.36 -22.79
C ILE A 573 37.41 13.44 -23.28
N MET A 574 37.49 13.74 -24.58
CA MET A 574 36.60 14.66 -25.29
C MET A 574 35.77 13.91 -26.34
N ILE A 575 34.49 14.26 -26.39
CA ILE A 575 33.57 14.22 -27.55
C ILE A 575 34.06 14.84 -28.87
N PRO A 576 34.51 14.16 -29.96
CA PRO A 576 34.72 14.84 -31.24
C PRO A 576 33.46 15.57 -31.73
N GLN A 577 33.65 16.78 -32.26
CA GLN A 577 32.56 17.66 -32.67
C GLN A 577 31.67 17.04 -33.75
N ASP A 578 32.26 16.31 -34.70
CA ASP A 578 31.54 15.63 -35.78
C ASP A 578 30.58 14.55 -35.25
N ILE A 579 30.96 13.85 -34.18
CA ILE A 579 30.09 12.87 -33.51
C ILE A 579 28.93 13.58 -32.81
N LEU A 580 29.18 14.72 -32.17
CA LEU A 580 28.14 15.49 -31.47
C LEU A 580 27.16 16.17 -32.44
N GLU A 581 27.64 16.59 -33.60
CA GLU A 581 26.81 17.17 -34.67
C GLU A 581 25.96 16.10 -35.36
N GLU A 582 26.51 14.92 -35.65
CA GLU A 582 25.76 13.79 -36.20
C GLU A 582 24.69 13.28 -35.23
N VAL A 583 24.99 13.13 -33.92
CA VAL A 583 23.97 12.74 -32.92
C VAL A 583 22.81 13.73 -32.89
N ILE A 584 23.08 15.04 -32.87
CA ILE A 584 22.03 16.07 -32.83
C ILE A 584 21.24 16.09 -34.15
N PHE A 585 21.90 15.94 -35.30
CA PHE A 585 21.24 15.84 -36.60
C PHE A 585 20.29 14.64 -36.69
N GLN A 586 20.72 13.46 -36.23
CA GLN A 586 19.91 12.24 -36.21
C GLN A 586 18.76 12.31 -35.19
N LEU A 587 18.94 12.96 -34.03
CA LEU A 587 17.82 13.22 -33.10
C LEU A 587 16.79 14.16 -33.73
N HIS A 588 17.24 15.24 -34.38
CA HIS A 588 16.35 16.20 -35.05
C HIS A 588 15.61 15.59 -36.27
N SER A 589 16.18 14.59 -36.94
CA SER A 589 15.52 13.88 -38.05
C SER A 589 14.42 12.91 -37.58
N LEU A 590 14.48 12.48 -36.32
CA LEU A 590 13.44 11.72 -35.60
C LEU A 590 12.44 12.64 -34.85
N ASP A 591 12.45 13.94 -35.14
CA ASP A 591 11.66 15.00 -34.49
C ASP A 591 11.91 15.20 -32.97
N ILE A 592 12.99 14.62 -32.45
CA ILE A 592 13.44 14.80 -31.06
C ILE A 592 14.26 16.11 -30.99
N LYS A 593 13.57 17.26 -30.89
CA LYS A 593 14.19 18.60 -30.97
C LYS A 593 14.32 19.35 -29.64
N ASP A 594 13.31 19.24 -28.77
CA ASP A 594 13.31 19.87 -27.43
C ASP A 594 12.98 18.88 -26.29
N LYS A 595 12.78 17.60 -26.62
CA LYS A 595 12.45 16.54 -25.66
C LYS A 595 13.66 16.18 -24.78
N PRO A 596 13.44 15.77 -23.51
CA PRO A 596 14.52 15.22 -22.69
C PRO A 596 14.97 13.84 -23.23
N LEU A 597 16.21 13.48 -22.91
CA LEU A 597 16.86 12.24 -23.35
C LEU A 597 17.28 11.36 -22.17
N ILE A 598 17.38 10.07 -22.44
CA ILE A 598 18.11 9.08 -21.65
C ILE A 598 19.27 8.51 -22.48
N LEU A 599 20.47 8.49 -21.90
CA LEU A 599 21.63 7.83 -22.49
C LEU A 599 21.90 6.51 -21.76
N ARG A 600 21.68 5.38 -22.44
CA ARG A 600 21.89 4.02 -21.92
C ARG A 600 23.16 3.44 -22.55
N SER A 601 24.11 2.96 -21.76
CA SER A 601 25.22 2.15 -22.26
C SER A 601 24.72 0.81 -22.80
N SER A 602 25.23 0.35 -23.94
CA SER A 602 25.18 -1.07 -24.32
C SER A 602 26.58 -1.58 -24.64
N THR A 603 26.91 -2.81 -24.22
CA THR A 603 28.29 -3.32 -24.30
C THR A 603 28.35 -4.68 -25.01
N ASN A 604 29.55 -5.08 -25.45
CA ASN A 604 29.81 -6.46 -25.90
C ASN A 604 30.05 -7.44 -24.73
N ALA A 605 29.85 -7.00 -23.48
CA ALA A 605 30.01 -7.78 -22.25
C ALA A 605 28.78 -7.68 -21.34
N GLU A 606 27.60 -7.61 -21.94
CA GLU A 606 26.29 -7.75 -21.31
C GLU A 606 25.37 -8.60 -22.21
N ASP A 607 24.32 -9.19 -21.63
CA ASP A 607 23.16 -9.70 -22.39
C ASP A 607 23.51 -10.79 -23.45
N LEU A 608 24.66 -11.45 -23.38
CA LEU A 608 25.18 -12.39 -24.39
C LEU A 608 24.32 -13.65 -24.55
N GLU A 609 24.28 -14.24 -25.75
CA GLU A 609 23.50 -15.47 -26.00
C GLU A 609 24.01 -16.70 -25.21
N GLU A 610 25.32 -16.95 -25.20
CA GLU A 610 25.91 -18.03 -24.36
C GLU A 610 25.88 -17.71 -22.85
N TYR A 611 25.78 -16.43 -22.48
CA TYR A 611 25.90 -15.95 -21.09
C TYR A 611 24.87 -14.85 -20.76
N PRO A 612 23.55 -15.11 -20.80
CA PRO A 612 22.55 -14.03 -20.72
C PRO A 612 22.61 -13.23 -19.42
N SER A 613 23.09 -13.84 -18.33
CA SER A 613 23.23 -13.23 -17.01
C SER A 613 24.43 -12.29 -16.86
N LEU A 614 25.39 -12.28 -17.81
CA LEU A 614 26.57 -11.42 -17.76
C LEU A 614 26.16 -9.94 -17.85
N GLY A 615 26.73 -9.07 -17.00
CA GLY A 615 26.60 -7.62 -17.11
C GLY A 615 25.23 -7.05 -16.72
N ILE A 616 24.25 -7.87 -16.32
CA ILE A 616 22.89 -7.39 -16.01
C ILE A 616 22.92 -6.41 -14.81
N GLY A 617 22.45 -5.19 -15.08
CA GLY A 617 22.41 -4.08 -14.11
C GLY A 617 23.77 -3.45 -13.80
N MET A 618 24.86 -3.90 -14.44
CA MET A 618 26.23 -3.51 -14.07
C MET A 618 26.67 -2.17 -14.65
N TYR A 619 26.06 -1.68 -15.73
CA TYR A 619 26.52 -0.49 -16.46
C TYR A 619 25.70 0.78 -16.12
N GLY A 620 25.64 1.78 -17.00
CA GLY A 620 25.11 3.11 -16.69
C GLY A 620 24.01 3.62 -17.63
N SER A 621 22.91 4.10 -17.04
CA SER A 621 21.88 4.87 -17.75
C SER A 621 21.72 6.24 -17.09
N PHE A 622 21.64 7.31 -17.89
CA PHE A 622 21.70 8.69 -17.40
C PHE A 622 20.57 9.54 -17.98
N TYR A 623 19.74 10.10 -17.10
CA TYR A 623 18.59 10.95 -17.41
C TYR A 623 18.24 11.86 -16.23
N PRO A 624 17.53 12.98 -16.44
CA PRO A 624 17.26 13.60 -17.76
C PRO A 624 18.53 14.21 -18.37
N VAL A 625 18.56 14.29 -19.70
CA VAL A 625 19.65 14.93 -20.46
C VAL A 625 19.02 15.83 -21.53
N LYS A 626 19.44 17.10 -21.61
CA LYS A 626 18.97 18.03 -22.65
C LYS A 626 19.76 17.89 -23.94
N ILE A 627 19.10 18.19 -25.06
CA ILE A 627 19.74 18.23 -26.38
C ILE A 627 20.71 19.40 -26.41
N GLY A 628 21.99 19.10 -26.61
CA GLY A 628 23.07 20.08 -26.58
C GLY A 628 24.43 19.41 -26.51
N LYS A 629 25.41 19.95 -27.23
CA LYS A 629 26.72 19.32 -27.44
C LYS A 629 27.45 19.01 -26.13
N GLU A 630 27.35 19.91 -25.14
CA GLU A 630 27.98 19.75 -23.83
C GLU A 630 27.35 18.62 -22.99
N GLU A 631 26.02 18.62 -22.81
CA GLU A 631 25.34 17.57 -22.03
C GLU A 631 25.38 16.21 -22.73
N ILE A 632 25.25 16.15 -24.06
CA ILE A 632 25.43 14.90 -24.81
C ILE A 632 26.86 14.37 -24.65
N SER A 633 27.89 15.20 -24.85
CA SER A 633 29.30 14.85 -24.65
C SER A 633 29.60 14.38 -23.22
N LYS A 634 29.04 15.07 -22.22
CA LYS A 634 29.16 14.72 -20.79
C LYS A 634 28.51 13.37 -20.48
N ASN A 635 27.32 13.08 -20.99
CA ASN A 635 26.60 11.85 -20.66
C ASN A 635 27.06 10.63 -21.48
N ILE A 636 27.52 10.79 -22.74
CA ILE A 636 28.28 9.75 -23.46
C ILE A 636 29.52 9.33 -22.65
N ARG A 637 30.27 10.31 -22.11
CA ARG A 637 31.45 10.03 -21.29
C ARG A 637 31.11 9.35 -19.95
N LYS A 638 29.93 9.58 -19.38
CA LYS A 638 29.41 8.77 -18.25
C LYS A 638 29.11 7.32 -18.67
N CYS A 639 28.49 7.09 -19.84
CA CYS A 639 28.27 5.73 -20.37
C CYS A 639 29.59 4.98 -20.55
N TYR A 640 30.61 5.63 -21.09
CA TYR A 640 31.95 5.04 -21.22
C TYR A 640 32.62 4.80 -19.85
N ALA A 641 32.55 5.78 -18.92
CA ALA A 641 33.05 5.62 -17.55
C ALA A 641 32.38 4.46 -16.80
N SER A 642 31.11 4.18 -17.08
CA SER A 642 30.33 3.12 -16.41
C SER A 642 30.90 1.71 -16.61
N LEU A 643 31.74 1.49 -17.64
CA LEU A 643 32.51 0.24 -17.78
C LEU A 643 33.41 -0.06 -16.57
N PHE A 644 33.88 0.99 -15.89
CA PHE A 644 34.83 0.94 -14.77
C PHE A 644 34.16 1.17 -13.41
N LYS A 645 32.86 0.93 -13.33
CA LYS A 645 32.15 0.67 -12.08
C LYS A 645 32.74 -0.56 -11.35
N PRO A 646 32.85 -0.56 -10.01
CA PRO A 646 33.38 -1.69 -9.23
C PRO A 646 32.71 -3.04 -9.52
N GLU A 647 31.40 -3.04 -9.68
CA GLU A 647 30.57 -4.20 -9.97
C GLU A 647 30.94 -4.83 -11.33
N ALA A 648 30.87 -4.03 -12.40
CA ALA A 648 31.20 -4.44 -13.76
C ALA A 648 32.66 -4.91 -13.89
N PHE A 649 33.60 -4.22 -13.21
CA PHE A 649 35.00 -4.59 -13.24
C PHE A 649 35.24 -5.96 -12.59
N ARG A 650 34.72 -6.22 -11.38
CA ARG A 650 34.94 -7.51 -10.69
C ARG A 650 34.24 -8.67 -11.37
N GLU A 651 33.08 -8.48 -11.99
CA GLU A 651 32.42 -9.52 -12.78
C GLU A 651 33.29 -9.95 -13.98
N ARG A 652 33.82 -8.99 -14.74
CA ARG A 652 34.71 -9.27 -15.88
C ARG A 652 36.01 -9.96 -15.44
N MET A 653 36.61 -9.49 -14.35
CA MET A 653 37.85 -10.05 -13.79
C MET A 653 37.63 -11.51 -13.35
N ARG A 654 36.52 -11.80 -12.64
CA ARG A 654 36.14 -13.18 -12.25
C ARG A 654 35.85 -14.04 -13.48
N SER A 655 35.27 -13.48 -14.53
CA SER A 655 34.95 -14.19 -15.79
C SER A 655 36.16 -14.35 -16.74
N GLY A 656 37.35 -13.89 -16.36
CA GLY A 656 38.55 -13.94 -17.19
C GLY A 656 38.49 -13.07 -18.46
N ILE A 657 37.62 -12.05 -18.45
CA ILE A 657 37.42 -11.08 -19.54
C ILE A 657 38.40 -9.91 -19.33
N ASN A 658 39.30 -9.71 -20.29
CA ASN A 658 40.19 -8.56 -20.35
C ASN A 658 39.39 -7.26 -20.40
N HIS A 659 39.66 -6.32 -19.50
CA HIS A 659 38.93 -5.06 -19.39
C HIS A 659 39.10 -4.10 -20.58
N LEU A 660 40.09 -4.34 -21.45
CA LEU A 660 40.33 -3.58 -22.68
C LEU A 660 39.57 -4.11 -23.90
N ASP A 661 39.13 -5.36 -23.86
CA ASP A 661 38.37 -6.02 -24.94
C ASP A 661 36.85 -5.81 -24.76
N VAL A 662 36.49 -4.80 -23.95
CA VAL A 662 35.11 -4.39 -23.69
C VAL A 662 34.86 -2.97 -24.20
N TYR A 663 33.85 -2.87 -25.04
CA TYR A 663 33.52 -1.67 -25.81
C TYR A 663 32.09 -1.23 -25.45
N CYS A 664 31.87 0.07 -25.39
CA CYS A 664 30.58 0.66 -25.00
C CYS A 664 29.97 1.39 -26.19
N GLY A 665 28.92 0.82 -26.76
CA GLY A 665 27.95 1.55 -27.59
C GLY A 665 27.03 2.36 -26.69
N VAL A 666 26.34 3.35 -27.26
CA VAL A 666 25.43 4.21 -26.50
C VAL A 666 24.13 4.36 -27.27
N ILE A 667 23.01 4.06 -26.59
CA ILE A 667 21.67 4.40 -27.06
C ILE A 667 21.36 5.78 -26.51
N VAL A 668 21.08 6.75 -27.38
CA VAL A 668 20.59 8.08 -27.03
C VAL A 668 19.11 8.12 -27.41
N GLN A 669 18.24 8.00 -26.41
CA GLN A 669 16.82 7.71 -26.57
C GLN A 669 15.95 8.83 -25.98
N GLU A 670 14.77 9.04 -26.56
CA GLU A 670 13.72 9.90 -26.01
C GLU A 670 13.34 9.42 -24.60
N LEU A 671 13.36 10.35 -23.64
CA LEU A 671 12.90 10.09 -22.28
C LEU A 671 11.42 10.47 -22.17
N ILE A 672 10.55 9.47 -22.28
CA ILE A 672 9.14 9.60 -21.94
C ILE A 672 9.02 9.64 -20.41
N GLU A 673 8.30 10.63 -19.88
CA GLU A 673 7.92 10.68 -18.46
C GLU A 673 6.62 9.88 -18.29
N PRO A 674 6.65 8.74 -17.56
CA PRO A 674 5.56 7.79 -17.57
C PRO A 674 4.52 8.06 -16.47
N ASP A 675 3.27 7.72 -16.75
CA ASP A 675 2.24 7.69 -15.71
C ASP A 675 2.46 6.45 -14.83
N VAL A 676 2.67 5.30 -15.49
CA VAL A 676 3.00 4.01 -14.89
C VAL A 676 4.18 3.40 -15.63
N SER A 677 5.11 2.75 -14.92
CA SER A 677 6.17 1.94 -15.53
C SER A 677 6.20 0.51 -15.00
N PHE A 678 6.82 -0.43 -15.73
CA PHE A 678 6.79 -1.84 -15.37
C PHE A 678 8.09 -2.60 -15.66
N VAL A 679 8.30 -3.65 -14.86
CA VAL A 679 9.18 -4.77 -15.21
C VAL A 679 8.34 -6.04 -15.31
N ALA A 680 8.57 -6.87 -16.33
CA ALA A 680 7.81 -8.10 -16.55
C ALA A 680 8.72 -9.28 -16.90
N ASP A 681 8.42 -10.44 -16.34
CA ASP A 681 8.97 -11.73 -16.74
C ASP A 681 7.90 -12.49 -17.54
N ILE A 682 8.17 -12.75 -18.82
CA ILE A 682 7.30 -13.49 -19.74
C ILE A 682 7.83 -14.92 -19.84
N TYR A 683 6.97 -15.93 -19.62
CA TYR A 683 7.35 -17.34 -19.54
C TYR A 683 6.81 -18.17 -20.72
N SER A 684 5.61 -17.84 -21.22
CA SER A 684 5.01 -18.32 -22.48
C SER A 684 4.19 -17.20 -23.13
N GLU A 685 3.61 -17.48 -24.30
CA GLU A 685 2.61 -16.63 -24.96
C GLU A 685 1.37 -16.37 -24.07
N ASP A 686 1.09 -17.21 -23.07
CA ASP A 686 -0.07 -17.13 -22.17
C ASP A 686 0.25 -17.00 -20.66
N GLU A 687 1.52 -16.90 -20.28
CA GLU A 687 2.00 -16.86 -18.89
C GLU A 687 3.06 -15.76 -18.71
N PHE A 688 2.74 -14.70 -17.96
CA PHE A 688 3.71 -13.66 -17.55
C PHE A 688 3.40 -13.11 -16.14
N LYS A 689 4.40 -12.48 -15.53
CA LYS A 689 4.24 -11.66 -14.30
C LYS A 689 4.79 -10.26 -14.54
N ALA A 690 4.11 -9.24 -14.03
CA ALA A 690 4.54 -7.86 -14.17
C ALA A 690 4.39 -7.09 -12.84
N GLU A 691 5.39 -6.28 -12.50
CA GLU A 691 5.41 -5.39 -11.34
C GLU A 691 5.44 -3.94 -11.81
N PHE A 692 4.46 -3.14 -11.40
CA PHE A 692 4.24 -1.77 -11.86
C PHE A 692 4.58 -0.70 -10.80
N ALA A 693 5.28 0.35 -11.20
CA ALA A 693 5.57 1.56 -10.44
C ALA A 693 4.75 2.75 -10.95
N ILE A 694 4.40 3.68 -10.07
CA ILE A 694 3.92 5.02 -10.45
C ILE A 694 5.13 5.92 -10.71
N GLY A 695 5.12 6.61 -11.85
CA GLY A 695 6.31 7.32 -12.35
C GLY A 695 7.42 6.36 -12.78
N PHE A 696 8.68 6.83 -12.77
CA PHE A 696 9.82 6.06 -13.28
C PHE A 696 10.14 4.79 -12.47
N LEU A 697 10.45 3.69 -13.19
CA LEU A 697 10.73 2.34 -12.68
C LEU A 697 11.90 2.27 -11.67
N SER A 698 12.75 3.29 -11.66
CA SER A 698 13.77 3.52 -10.63
C SER A 698 13.21 3.65 -9.21
N ALA A 699 11.95 4.04 -9.04
CA ALA A 699 11.26 4.03 -7.74
C ALA A 699 11.16 2.61 -7.13
N ILE A 700 11.20 1.56 -7.96
CA ILE A 700 11.33 0.16 -7.53
C ILE A 700 12.79 -0.28 -7.62
N LEU A 701 13.42 -0.16 -8.80
CA LEU A 701 14.73 -0.78 -9.07
C LEU A 701 15.92 -0.10 -8.36
N GLU A 702 15.92 1.25 -8.23
CA GLU A 702 16.99 2.01 -7.55
C GLU A 702 16.72 2.19 -6.03
N LYS A 703 15.51 1.89 -5.55
CA LYS A 703 15.03 2.21 -4.19
C LYS A 703 14.44 1.03 -3.40
N HIS A 704 14.28 -0.13 -4.02
CA HIS A 704 13.77 -1.37 -3.43
C HIS A 704 12.39 -1.26 -2.75
N GLN A 705 11.54 -0.38 -3.28
CA GLN A 705 10.11 -0.35 -2.95
C GLN A 705 9.37 -1.50 -3.64
N LYS A 706 8.13 -1.79 -3.22
CA LYS A 706 7.23 -2.67 -3.98
C LYS A 706 6.56 -1.91 -5.12
N GLY A 707 6.22 -2.61 -6.20
CA GLY A 707 5.19 -2.22 -7.16
C GLY A 707 3.93 -3.07 -7.05
N TYR A 708 2.89 -2.65 -7.77
CA TYR A 708 1.67 -3.42 -7.96
C TYR A 708 2.00 -4.65 -8.81
N GLU A 709 1.86 -5.87 -8.28
CA GLU A 709 2.25 -7.12 -8.96
C GLU A 709 1.01 -7.81 -9.53
N ILE A 710 1.07 -8.21 -10.82
CA ILE A 710 0.09 -9.09 -11.46
C ILE A 710 0.76 -10.36 -12.01
N GLU A 711 -0.08 -11.37 -12.19
CA GLU A 711 0.19 -12.58 -12.96
C GLU A 711 -0.88 -12.74 -14.03
N TYR A 712 -0.49 -12.81 -15.30
CA TYR A 712 -1.36 -13.29 -16.38
C TYR A 712 -1.08 -14.77 -16.60
N LYS A 713 -2.12 -15.61 -16.55
CA LYS A 713 -1.99 -17.06 -16.79
C LYS A 713 -3.30 -17.67 -17.26
N GLU A 714 -3.27 -18.47 -18.34
CA GLU A 714 -4.46 -19.08 -18.95
C GLU A 714 -5.57 -18.05 -19.27
N ASN A 715 -5.22 -16.97 -20.00
CA ASN A 715 -6.14 -15.89 -20.38
C ASN A 715 -6.84 -15.17 -19.20
N ARG A 716 -6.18 -15.07 -18.04
CA ARG A 716 -6.73 -14.41 -16.85
C ARG A 716 -5.64 -13.66 -16.08
N PHE A 717 -5.99 -12.49 -15.57
CA PHE A 717 -5.13 -11.68 -14.71
C PHE A 717 -5.48 -11.93 -13.23
N ASN A 718 -4.46 -12.23 -12.43
CA ASN A 718 -4.52 -12.38 -10.98
C ASN A 718 -3.65 -11.26 -10.36
N ILE A 719 -4.16 -10.53 -9.36
CA ILE A 719 -3.36 -9.54 -8.61
C ILE A 719 -2.57 -10.30 -7.54
N LEU A 720 -1.24 -10.19 -7.54
CA LEU A 720 -0.36 -10.78 -6.53
C LEU A 720 -0.06 -9.80 -5.38
N ASN A 721 0.10 -8.51 -5.69
CA ASN A 721 0.29 -7.43 -4.72
C ASN A 721 -0.43 -6.17 -5.21
N SER A 722 -1.21 -5.53 -4.34
CA SER A 722 -1.97 -4.30 -4.67
C SER A 722 -1.36 -3.03 -4.08
N GLU A 723 -0.13 -3.09 -3.57
CA GLU A 723 0.60 -1.94 -3.01
C GLU A 723 1.57 -1.37 -4.05
N PHE A 724 1.45 -0.09 -4.40
CA PHE A 724 2.45 0.65 -5.18
C PHE A 724 3.58 1.21 -4.31
N ASN A 725 4.57 1.80 -4.97
CA ASN A 725 5.58 2.64 -4.34
C ASN A 725 4.97 3.77 -3.47
N THR A 726 5.69 4.14 -2.41
CA THR A 726 5.33 5.21 -1.48
C THR A 726 5.93 6.55 -1.89
N THR A 727 7.04 6.53 -2.64
CA THR A 727 7.54 7.70 -3.37
C THR A 727 7.72 7.39 -4.85
N LYS A 728 7.40 8.38 -5.70
CA LYS A 728 7.68 8.40 -7.13
C LYS A 728 8.95 9.21 -7.40
N ILE A 729 9.53 9.01 -8.58
CA ILE A 729 10.55 9.90 -9.13
C ILE A 729 9.89 10.73 -10.23
N VAL A 730 10.16 12.04 -10.24
CA VAL A 730 9.69 13.01 -11.25
C VAL A 730 10.86 13.84 -11.79
N ILE A 731 10.68 14.51 -12.92
CA ILE A 731 11.69 15.41 -13.51
C ILE A 731 11.35 16.88 -13.20
N GLU A 732 12.15 17.50 -12.32
CA GLU A 732 12.10 18.95 -12.12
C GLU A 732 13.24 19.63 -12.90
N GLY A 733 12.90 20.16 -14.08
CA GLY A 733 13.75 21.02 -14.93
C GLY A 733 14.93 20.33 -15.65
N ASN A 734 15.87 19.76 -14.89
CA ASN A 734 16.98 18.91 -15.39
C ASN A 734 17.56 18.02 -14.28
N GLN A 735 16.77 17.68 -13.27
CA GLN A 735 17.16 16.82 -12.15
C GLN A 735 16.05 15.81 -11.86
N LYS A 736 16.42 14.62 -11.38
CA LYS A 736 15.47 13.71 -10.73
C LYS A 736 15.10 14.29 -9.36
N LYS A 737 13.83 14.24 -8.99
CA LYS A 737 13.32 14.56 -7.65
C LYS A 737 12.48 13.40 -7.13
N GLU A 738 12.50 13.19 -5.81
CA GLU A 738 11.66 12.21 -5.14
C GLU A 738 10.48 12.93 -4.48
N GLU A 739 9.27 12.45 -4.76
CA GLU A 739 8.01 13.00 -4.23
C GLU A 739 7.16 11.87 -3.65
N ALA A 740 6.31 12.18 -2.68
CA ALA A 740 5.36 11.21 -2.15
C ALA A 740 4.35 10.84 -3.25
N THR A 741 4.01 9.57 -3.36
CA THR A 741 2.95 9.10 -4.25
C THR A 741 1.60 9.26 -3.54
N GLU A 742 0.68 10.01 -4.14
CA GLU A 742 -0.61 10.39 -3.54
C GLU A 742 -1.64 9.23 -3.59
N VAL A 743 -2.87 9.41 -3.11
CA VAL A 743 -3.88 8.33 -3.13
C VAL A 743 -4.52 8.24 -4.50
N GLU A 744 -4.82 9.40 -5.06
CA GLU A 744 -5.42 9.68 -6.35
C GLU A 744 -4.59 9.04 -7.48
N GLU A 745 -3.27 9.29 -7.51
CA GLU A 745 -2.33 8.67 -8.45
C GLU A 745 -2.34 7.13 -8.42
N ARG A 746 -2.65 6.53 -7.27
CA ARG A 746 -2.77 5.05 -7.16
C ARG A 746 -4.09 4.54 -7.69
N GLU A 747 -5.15 5.34 -7.65
CA GLU A 747 -6.42 4.97 -8.27
C GLU A 747 -6.35 5.13 -9.79
N GLU A 748 -5.77 6.24 -10.27
CA GLU A 748 -5.48 6.49 -11.69
C GLU A 748 -4.57 5.40 -12.28
N ALA A 749 -3.47 5.05 -11.59
CA ALA A 749 -2.57 3.99 -12.04
C ALA A 749 -3.24 2.60 -12.07
N ILE A 750 -4.20 2.31 -11.18
CA ILE A 750 -4.99 1.07 -11.24
C ILE A 750 -5.90 1.09 -12.47
N GLU A 751 -6.49 2.23 -12.81
CA GLU A 751 -7.39 2.35 -13.96
C GLU A 751 -6.60 2.23 -15.28
N ILE A 752 -5.48 2.96 -15.42
CA ILE A 752 -4.51 2.83 -16.53
C ILE A 752 -4.03 1.38 -16.70
N ILE A 753 -3.63 0.71 -15.61
CA ILE A 753 -3.22 -0.70 -15.68
C ILE A 753 -4.36 -1.58 -16.18
N ASN A 754 -5.56 -1.47 -15.60
CA ASN A 754 -6.71 -2.33 -15.94
C ASN A 754 -7.09 -2.22 -17.42
N ASP A 755 -7.14 -1.00 -17.96
CA ASP A 755 -7.52 -0.78 -19.36
C ASP A 755 -6.42 -1.27 -20.32
N ILE A 756 -5.14 -1.13 -19.95
CA ILE A 756 -4.03 -1.60 -20.80
C ILE A 756 -3.73 -3.10 -20.70
N LEU A 757 -4.20 -3.83 -19.66
CA LEU A 757 -3.92 -5.27 -19.46
C LEU A 757 -4.13 -6.11 -20.72
N SER A 758 -5.24 -5.87 -21.43
CA SER A 758 -5.65 -6.64 -22.61
C SER A 758 -4.85 -6.30 -23.89
N SER A 759 -4.13 -5.18 -23.88
CA SER A 759 -3.16 -4.80 -24.92
C SER A 759 -1.78 -5.33 -24.55
N LEU A 760 -1.36 -5.14 -23.30
CA LEU A 760 -0.08 -5.61 -22.76
C LEU A 760 0.11 -7.11 -22.96
N ALA A 761 -0.92 -7.92 -22.71
CA ALA A 761 -0.88 -9.36 -22.95
C ALA A 761 -0.63 -9.72 -24.43
N LYS A 762 -1.21 -8.98 -25.38
CA LYS A 762 -1.00 -9.21 -26.83
C LYS A 762 0.38 -8.77 -27.28
N GLU A 763 0.92 -7.70 -26.71
CA GLU A 763 2.30 -7.29 -27.04
C GLU A 763 3.32 -8.26 -26.44
N PHE A 764 3.06 -8.80 -25.25
CA PHE A 764 3.90 -9.83 -24.62
C PHE A 764 3.80 -11.20 -25.33
N GLU A 765 2.61 -11.59 -25.79
CA GLU A 765 2.36 -12.74 -26.68
C GLU A 765 3.28 -12.66 -27.91
N LYS A 766 3.16 -11.60 -28.73
CA LYS A 766 3.98 -11.45 -29.93
C LYS A 766 5.47 -11.32 -29.61
N LEU A 767 5.86 -10.62 -28.53
CA LEU A 767 7.28 -10.52 -28.13
C LEU A 767 7.86 -11.90 -27.84
N TYR A 768 7.10 -12.79 -27.20
CA TYR A 768 7.50 -14.18 -27.01
C TYR A 768 7.67 -14.90 -28.37
N SER A 769 6.73 -14.73 -29.29
CA SER A 769 6.79 -15.32 -30.64
C SER A 769 7.97 -14.80 -31.50
N ILE A 770 8.45 -13.56 -31.30
CA ILE A 770 9.71 -13.08 -31.96
C ILE A 770 10.92 -13.84 -31.45
N PHE A 771 11.05 -13.94 -30.12
CA PHE A 771 12.29 -14.38 -29.49
C PHE A 771 12.34 -15.88 -29.19
N GLU A 772 11.21 -16.58 -29.31
CA GLU A 772 10.99 -18.02 -29.07
C GLU A 772 11.53 -18.50 -27.71
N CYS A 773 11.51 -17.63 -26.70
CA CYS A 773 12.03 -17.92 -25.38
C CYS A 773 11.45 -17.00 -24.30
N PRO A 774 11.51 -17.38 -23.01
CA PRO A 774 11.19 -16.50 -21.90
C PRO A 774 11.98 -15.19 -21.93
N LEU A 775 11.35 -14.10 -21.50
CA LEU A 775 11.89 -12.75 -21.55
C LEU A 775 11.82 -12.05 -20.19
N ASN A 776 12.74 -11.13 -19.96
CA ASN A 776 12.62 -10.07 -18.95
C ASN A 776 12.55 -8.73 -19.70
N VAL A 777 11.49 -7.96 -19.44
CA VAL A 777 11.09 -6.78 -20.20
C VAL A 777 10.97 -5.60 -19.24
N GLU A 778 11.57 -4.47 -19.59
CA GLU A 778 11.32 -3.17 -18.94
C GLU A 778 10.48 -2.33 -19.90
N GLY A 779 9.45 -1.67 -19.39
CA GLY A 779 8.60 -0.79 -20.17
C GLY A 779 7.91 0.27 -19.33
N LEU A 780 7.09 1.06 -20.00
CA LEU A 780 6.24 2.09 -19.42
C LEU A 780 4.94 2.27 -20.18
N ILE A 781 4.02 2.99 -19.58
CA ILE A 781 2.73 3.39 -20.12
C ILE A 781 2.67 4.91 -20.01
N LYS A 782 2.31 5.58 -21.11
CA LYS A 782 2.07 7.02 -21.14
C LYS A 782 0.92 7.33 -22.08
N ASP A 783 -0.12 8.00 -21.57
CA ASP A 783 -1.29 8.44 -22.35
C ASP A 783 -1.94 7.26 -23.11
N ASP A 784 -2.14 6.14 -22.40
CA ASP A 784 -2.59 4.82 -22.87
C ASP A 784 -1.68 4.06 -23.87
N ASP A 785 -0.59 4.66 -24.36
CA ASP A 785 0.41 3.95 -25.19
C ASP A 785 1.41 3.16 -24.33
N ILE A 786 1.71 1.92 -24.75
CA ILE A 786 2.76 1.05 -24.15
C ILE A 786 4.11 1.35 -24.83
N TYR A 787 5.16 1.49 -24.03
CA TYR A 787 6.54 1.68 -24.50
C TYR A 787 7.51 0.70 -23.83
N ILE A 788 8.07 -0.22 -24.59
CA ILE A 788 9.16 -1.13 -24.22
C ILE A 788 10.51 -0.41 -24.30
N VAL A 789 11.27 -0.41 -23.20
CA VAL A 789 12.55 0.30 -23.06
C VAL A 789 13.76 -0.61 -22.84
N GLN A 790 13.57 -1.90 -22.52
CA GLN A 790 14.60 -2.94 -22.64
C GLN A 790 13.96 -4.34 -22.74
N VAL A 791 14.57 -5.26 -23.50
CA VAL A 791 14.23 -6.70 -23.53
C VAL A 791 15.49 -7.56 -23.34
N ARG A 792 15.37 -8.62 -22.53
CA ARG A 792 16.42 -9.59 -22.20
C ARG A 792 15.87 -11.02 -22.36
N LYS A 793 16.70 -11.99 -22.77
CA LYS A 793 16.32 -13.42 -22.79
C LYS A 793 16.55 -14.08 -21.43
N VAL A 794 15.67 -15.00 -21.02
CA VAL A 794 15.66 -15.67 -19.70
C VAL A 794 15.54 -17.19 -19.87
N THR A 795 16.11 -17.96 -18.94
CA THR A 795 16.04 -19.44 -18.93
C THR A 795 15.12 -19.94 -17.80
N SER A 796 14.05 -20.66 -18.13
CA SER A 796 12.86 -20.82 -17.26
C SER A 796 12.65 -22.18 -16.59
N SER A 797 12.04 -22.14 -15.40
CA SER A 797 11.13 -23.17 -14.87
C SER A 797 10.33 -22.65 -13.66
N SER A 798 9.05 -23.02 -13.42
CA SER A 798 8.05 -23.62 -14.32
C SER A 798 6.64 -23.67 -13.69
N SER A 799 5.66 -23.01 -14.32
CA SER A 799 4.21 -23.35 -14.34
C SER A 799 3.33 -23.23 -13.07
N ILE A 800 2.06 -22.82 -13.31
CA ILE A 800 1.00 -22.40 -12.36
C ILE A 800 -0.37 -23.04 -12.72
N SER A 801 -1.44 -22.86 -11.91
CA SER A 801 -2.90 -22.82 -12.27
C SER A 801 -3.70 -22.25 -11.05
N SER A 802 -5.01 -21.94 -10.98
CA SER A 802 -6.21 -21.66 -11.84
C SER A 802 -7.41 -21.36 -10.87
N LYS A 803 -8.61 -20.78 -11.10
CA LYS A 803 -9.48 -20.08 -12.11
C LYS A 803 -10.61 -19.37 -11.25
N LEU A 804 -11.59 -18.52 -11.65
CA LEU A 804 -12.19 -18.05 -12.92
C LEU A 804 -12.65 -16.54 -12.86
N THR A 805 -13.97 -16.20 -12.91
CA THR A 805 -14.61 -14.84 -13.06
C THR A 805 -16.03 -14.79 -12.41
N SER A 806 -16.95 -13.77 -12.43
CA SER A 806 -17.15 -12.50 -13.21
C SER A 806 -17.96 -11.36 -12.46
N LYS A 807 -19.10 -10.83 -12.98
CA LYS A 807 -19.89 -9.61 -12.57
C LYS A 807 -21.44 -9.84 -12.77
N ILE A 808 -22.48 -8.96 -12.65
CA ILE A 808 -22.70 -7.48 -12.49
C ILE A 808 -24.17 -7.15 -12.00
N THR A 809 -24.55 -5.88 -11.72
CA THR A 809 -25.94 -5.33 -11.51
C THR A 809 -26.06 -3.87 -12.08
N PRO A 810 -27.22 -3.14 -12.21
CA PRO A 810 -28.08 -2.52 -11.15
C PRO A 810 -29.62 -2.54 -11.53
N PRO A 811 -30.49 -1.48 -11.68
CA PRO A 811 -30.71 -0.13 -11.04
C PRO A 811 -32.19 0.37 -10.74
N PHE A 812 -32.40 1.15 -9.66
CA PHE A 812 -33.45 2.22 -9.42
C PHE A 812 -34.96 1.92 -9.69
N THR A 813 -36.01 2.80 -9.70
CA THR A 813 -36.24 4.28 -9.57
C THR A 813 -37.68 4.62 -9.05
N PHE A 814 -37.95 5.71 -8.29
CA PHE A 814 -39.35 6.16 -7.97
C PHE A 814 -39.53 7.65 -7.47
N PRO A 815 -40.32 8.52 -8.17
CA PRO A 815 -40.83 9.84 -7.72
C PRO A 815 -42.38 10.02 -7.94
N HIS A 816 -43.20 11.02 -7.52
CA HIS A 816 -43.30 12.13 -6.51
C HIS A 816 -44.83 12.50 -6.40
N ARG A 817 -45.42 13.56 -5.78
CA ARG A 817 -45.02 14.78 -5.01
C ARG A 817 -45.97 15.05 -3.79
N LEU A 818 -46.43 16.30 -3.57
CA LEU A 818 -46.86 16.89 -2.28
C LEU A 818 -47.80 18.12 -2.45
N ASP A 819 -48.68 18.46 -1.49
CA ASP A 819 -48.54 19.62 -0.54
C ASP A 819 -49.77 20.07 0.32
N LYS A 820 -49.58 21.16 1.10
CA LYS A 820 -50.43 21.91 2.06
C LYS A 820 -50.23 21.69 3.56
N VAL A 821 -49.07 21.20 4.01
CA VAL A 821 -48.69 21.37 5.42
C VAL A 821 -47.22 21.67 5.66
N TYR A 822 -47.00 22.91 6.01
CA TYR A 822 -46.02 23.32 6.98
C TYR A 822 -46.61 24.59 7.62
N ARG A 823 -46.19 25.00 8.82
CA ARG A 823 -46.60 26.31 9.35
C ARG A 823 -46.80 26.37 10.87
N TYR A 824 -47.14 25.23 11.49
CA TYR A 824 -46.95 25.06 12.93
C TYR A 824 -45.49 24.68 13.23
N LEU A 825 -44.83 24.01 12.26
CA LEU A 825 -43.38 23.85 12.22
C LEU A 825 -42.64 25.18 12.28
N GLU A 826 -43.17 26.30 11.80
CA GLU A 826 -42.43 27.59 11.78
C GLU A 826 -41.98 28.04 13.17
N ARG A 827 -42.81 27.85 14.20
CA ARG A 827 -42.46 28.26 15.57
C ARG A 827 -41.64 27.22 16.32
N PHE A 828 -41.81 25.94 15.98
CA PHE A 828 -40.89 24.89 16.42
C PHE A 828 -39.49 25.16 15.82
N ALA A 829 -39.45 25.46 14.52
CA ALA A 829 -38.27 25.78 13.73
C ALA A 829 -37.56 27.06 14.20
N LEU A 830 -38.26 28.12 14.58
CA LEU A 830 -37.60 29.34 15.05
C LEU A 830 -36.85 29.10 16.38
N ALA A 831 -37.40 28.28 17.28
CA ALA A 831 -36.83 28.04 18.61
C ALA A 831 -35.76 26.91 18.68
N PHE A 832 -35.92 25.82 17.92
CA PHE A 832 -34.97 24.68 17.93
C PHE A 832 -34.08 24.57 16.67
N PHE A 833 -34.38 25.35 15.60
CA PHE A 833 -33.84 25.13 14.25
C PHE A 833 -33.35 26.41 13.52
N GLY A 834 -33.56 27.61 14.09
CA GLY A 834 -33.00 28.87 13.61
C GLY A 834 -33.49 29.35 12.23
N LEU A 835 -34.81 29.42 12.00
CA LEU A 835 -35.44 30.05 10.82
C LEU A 835 -36.31 31.25 11.22
N ASP A 836 -36.09 32.41 10.60
CA ASP A 836 -36.93 33.62 10.75
C ASP A 836 -38.00 33.73 9.64
N ILE A 837 -39.12 34.37 9.98
CA ILE A 837 -40.37 34.43 9.22
C ILE A 837 -40.86 35.91 9.09
N SER A 838 -39.99 36.88 9.38
CA SER A 838 -40.33 38.30 9.53
C SER A 838 -40.93 39.00 8.29
N LYS A 839 -40.91 38.38 7.11
CA LYS A 839 -41.39 38.95 5.84
C LYS A 839 -42.73 38.34 5.39
N GLY A 840 -43.79 38.66 6.14
CA GLY A 840 -45.13 38.12 5.92
C GLY A 840 -45.93 38.75 4.77
N LYS A 841 -47.06 38.10 4.43
CA LYS A 841 -48.23 38.68 3.76
C LYS A 841 -49.49 38.08 4.39
N LYS A 842 -50.56 38.87 4.52
CA LYS A 842 -51.88 38.38 4.98
C LYS A 842 -52.46 37.41 3.96
N ILE A 843 -53.19 36.41 4.45
CA ILE A 843 -54.21 35.68 3.69
C ILE A 843 -55.53 35.92 4.41
N ILE A 844 -56.53 36.40 3.68
CA ILE A 844 -57.92 36.41 4.14
C ILE A 844 -58.54 35.12 3.63
N ILE A 845 -59.36 34.48 4.46
CA ILE A 845 -60.24 33.38 4.07
C ILE A 845 -61.65 33.91 4.30
N ASP A 846 -62.44 33.97 3.22
CA ASP A 846 -63.89 34.05 3.32
C ASP A 846 -64.42 32.62 3.46
N VAL A 847 -65.49 32.43 4.23
CA VAL A 847 -65.79 31.16 4.94
C VAL A 847 -66.40 30.07 4.05
#